data_AF-A0A1Y1ZID3-F1
#
_entry.id   AF-A0A1Y1ZID3-F1
#
_cell.length_a   1.000
_cell.length_b   1.000
_cell.length_c   1.000
_cell.angle_alpha   90.00
_cell.angle_beta   90.00
_cell.angle_gamma   90.00
#
_symmetry.space_group_name_H-M   'P 1'
#
loop_
_entity.id
_entity.type
_entity.pdbx_description
1 polymer ?
#
loop_
_entity_poly.entity_id
_entity_poly.type
_entity_poly.pdbx_seq_one_letter_code
_entity_poly.pdbx_strand_id
1 'polypeptide(L)'
;MDYSSTDPLSPTDQLENSIFNNTSIQLISTSSDNIMIRTKMYTDMCNDIGIESAQVAYTRVYFNNAPIGFYLIKENTNVQYFEKKYNTSEFYSQMNGHFSPMTYNGDFNLTNSDPTLLNNRTTDNYFNYWYQGKEFPDTFHAKNDLVSLFKIFQKPTSEGEIKKNFETVSFLKNMALDFITNNQHSYLFNGTNYFLYLDTKKKKWNFHEGYYISPFNNWGQNCSITTYDEYRLIGRRRKNDIRRPTFDYLISFSNERYHFEKYLKEIILNTYGTIKYFNRMDSIFKMIFEDLKWDILLEPIDNNTIKYEENSNKMIELLKINSEYEYLKKYITKRKEDIIINHNFIIPFSIYSLFTTCFLISMIIIFVHLFYAVFINPFVWHFSNKKIRVLPSTFLKLWIIALFLFIIICISTYFLIRNDIKSEFFKLIHVRIYRYIINYYGTFDNTYIKFSIVLWLILNRENFIVLFGAPFVHTNNNRSNITSNDTINNSSFTLNNDSNMVNGNSNIHSVNSNLSNNNNLPIQSNISPILTNYSNIFNSDSSLFDNDECLETERKTMDMTEKDHDQCSVRTHCSNCDNDINNSIDNIETMSKVTYSVSEKLSIHSNYNEVLNKEYFQAKNTPLYTDEQSKIIAMYQNIKHGFLIVCHNSSDVLPATLECLLKITIPMCIFIAENGSNSEEKQKMKDIVDHYSNRFRYTHPSYNGLNIIYANLNEGSKTLAQFCLLNNLFWFGINIQYISVIDDDVLIPENWVEDEILSYFKNDPKVKGLAYPINASNRREGIVPVFQNFEYTLAMYSKKVHKDIGTVVFPSGAIGTWSIPFLLECLYRHDTVFRGDDLQIGLRLHTMYGKPRFCNPNEIHEGNYKIEMAHVTVDTVVPRCYIHLKEFLPHCLGKYLKECDCGQYSLSRQRIVYWEPARHRFFFKFLYCILHKCRWNHRATLTAKFFCIDFIVTIINDYLFIILFVFMFLMKSFLPALMIICICFAVAYISLDVFNLVVARGKPTIKLPFEVCVVFPVFYQCFTTLFFRISTIIYTWTYYVPFVRNNVKIKKRALKKNISYMTMSDIITEMDSEKAIANVSDISDYLFNKKQLKYEKWKLSIFKNKKEKDSNQNKNKENKESKNKTKKYKVENNEKHNDIVNYNKDNLPKICIENENEEPQIIEIID
;
A
#
# COMPACT_ATOMS: atom_id res chain seq x y z
N MET A 1 -52.77 51.62 35.26
CA MET A 1 -53.21 52.80 34.50
C MET A 1 -54.53 52.43 33.86
N ASP A 2 -55.54 53.27 33.96
CA ASP A 2 -56.70 53.16 33.08
C ASP A 2 -56.28 53.34 31.63
N TYR A 3 -56.99 52.71 30.71
CA TYR A 3 -57.69 53.46 29.67
C TYR A 3 -58.81 52.59 29.06
N SER A 4 -60.05 53.06 29.24
CA SER A 4 -61.17 52.64 28.41
C SER A 4 -61.10 53.36 27.06
N SER A 5 -60.63 52.67 26.02
CA SER A 5 -60.69 53.14 24.63
C SER A 5 -61.24 52.04 23.73
N THR A 6 -62.55 51.80 23.83
CA THR A 6 -63.32 51.08 22.81
C THR A 6 -63.57 52.00 21.62
N ASP A 7 -62.50 52.36 20.92
CA ASP A 7 -62.63 52.99 19.60
C ASP A 7 -63.17 51.92 18.64
N PRO A 8 -64.32 52.14 17.98
CA PRO A 8 -64.80 51.21 16.96
C PRO A 8 -63.84 51.22 15.76
N LEU A 9 -63.67 50.05 15.13
CA LEU A 9 -62.88 49.88 13.91
C LEU A 9 -63.28 50.93 12.85
N SER A 10 -62.30 51.43 12.11
CA SER A 10 -62.57 52.46 11.11
C SER A 10 -63.45 51.89 10.00
N PRO A 11 -64.46 52.61 9.48
CA PRO A 11 -65.22 52.20 8.29
C PRO A 11 -64.36 52.00 7.03
N THR A 12 -63.06 52.35 7.08
CA THR A 12 -62.08 52.15 6.01
C THR A 12 -61.25 50.87 6.12
N ASP A 13 -61.34 50.14 7.24
CA ASP A 13 -60.57 48.91 7.45
C ASP A 13 -61.16 47.79 6.58
N GLN A 14 -60.58 47.59 5.39
CA GLN A 14 -60.96 46.47 4.53
C GLN A 14 -60.63 45.15 5.25
N LEU A 15 -61.66 44.37 5.60
CA LEU A 15 -61.46 43.00 6.04
C LEU A 15 -60.85 42.19 4.89
N GLU A 16 -59.53 41.96 4.94
CA GLU A 16 -58.88 40.94 4.13
C GLU A 16 -59.44 39.57 4.53
N ASN A 17 -60.37 39.05 3.73
CA ASN A 17 -61.02 37.75 3.93
C ASN A 17 -60.07 36.54 3.71
N SER A 18 -58.75 36.73 3.85
CA SER A 18 -57.74 35.68 3.72
C SER A 18 -56.44 36.03 4.45
N ILE A 19 -55.84 35.05 5.12
CA ILE A 19 -54.50 35.14 5.70
C ILE A 19 -53.56 34.33 4.78
N PHE A 20 -52.46 34.94 4.32
CA PHE A 20 -51.54 34.35 3.32
C PHE A 20 -52.25 33.82 2.05
N ASN A 21 -53.25 34.55 1.55
CA ASN A 21 -54.11 34.16 0.42
C ASN A 21 -54.94 32.87 0.65
N ASN A 22 -55.18 32.47 1.91
CA ASN A 22 -56.03 31.34 2.30
C ASN A 22 -57.13 31.81 3.27
N THR A 23 -58.36 31.30 3.10
CA THR A 23 -59.52 31.60 3.97
C THR A 23 -59.37 31.11 5.41
N SER A 24 -58.45 30.18 5.66
CA SER A 24 -58.16 29.65 6.99
C SER A 24 -56.80 28.95 7.02
N ILE A 25 -56.25 28.86 8.23
CA ILE A 25 -55.00 28.16 8.57
C ILE A 25 -55.29 27.18 9.71
N GLN A 26 -54.42 26.18 9.90
CA GLN A 26 -54.46 25.30 11.07
C GLN A 26 -53.26 25.57 11.98
N LEU A 27 -53.48 25.54 13.29
CA LEU A 27 -52.44 25.58 14.31
C LEU A 27 -52.39 24.22 14.99
N ILE A 28 -51.26 23.52 14.89
CA ILE A 28 -51.06 22.16 15.41
C ILE A 28 -50.04 22.23 16.56
N SER A 29 -50.42 21.72 17.74
CA SER A 29 -49.64 21.82 18.98
C SER A 29 -48.60 20.70 19.15
N THR A 30 -47.74 20.86 20.17
CA THR A 30 -46.59 20.01 20.50
C THR A 30 -46.93 18.62 21.08
N SER A 31 -48.17 18.38 21.53
CA SER A 31 -48.61 17.27 22.41
C SER A 31 -48.41 15.82 21.91
N SER A 32 -47.76 15.64 20.76
CA SER A 32 -47.58 14.37 20.05
C SER A 32 -46.31 14.33 19.17
N ASP A 33 -45.56 15.44 19.10
CA ASP A 33 -44.25 15.54 18.45
C ASP A 33 -43.40 16.56 19.22
N ASN A 34 -42.81 16.13 20.33
CA ASN A 34 -42.05 16.95 21.29
C ASN A 34 -40.84 17.72 20.68
N ILE A 35 -40.50 17.43 19.42
CA ILE A 35 -39.42 18.08 18.66
C ILE A 35 -39.92 18.76 17.36
N MET A 36 -41.23 18.70 17.08
CA MET A 36 -41.96 19.36 15.98
C MET A 36 -41.39 19.20 14.55
N ILE A 37 -40.53 18.21 14.33
CA ILE A 37 -39.81 17.99 13.07
C ILE A 37 -40.49 16.92 12.21
N ARG A 38 -41.26 16.01 12.82
CA ARG A 38 -41.79 14.82 12.14
C ARG A 38 -42.72 15.22 11.00
N THR A 39 -43.73 16.05 11.28
CA THR A 39 -44.65 16.54 10.25
C THR A 39 -43.94 17.36 9.17
N LYS A 40 -43.00 18.25 9.55
CA LYS A 40 -42.28 19.09 8.59
C LYS A 40 -41.40 18.27 7.63
N MET A 41 -40.69 17.27 8.14
CA MET A 41 -39.87 16.39 7.31
C MET A 41 -40.69 15.50 6.39
N TYR A 42 -41.90 15.08 6.81
CA TYR A 42 -42.82 14.35 5.93
C TYR A 42 -43.30 15.24 4.76
N THR A 43 -43.75 16.47 5.04
CA THR A 43 -44.16 17.43 4.00
C THR A 43 -43.01 17.78 3.05
N ASP A 44 -41.80 18.01 3.58
CA ASP A 44 -40.61 18.26 2.74
C ASP A 44 -40.23 17.02 1.90
N MET A 45 -40.47 15.79 2.39
CA MET A 45 -40.31 14.57 1.58
C MET A 45 -41.35 14.46 0.47
N CYS A 46 -42.63 14.76 0.73
CA CYS A 46 -43.67 14.80 -0.31
C CYS A 46 -43.24 15.72 -1.47
N ASN A 47 -42.84 16.95 -1.14
CA ASN A 47 -42.35 17.93 -2.09
C ASN A 47 -41.15 17.40 -2.90
N ASP A 48 -40.14 16.82 -2.25
CA ASP A 48 -38.90 16.29 -2.88
C ASP A 48 -39.18 15.14 -3.87
N ILE A 49 -40.23 14.34 -3.62
CA ILE A 49 -40.58 13.18 -4.47
C ILE A 49 -41.73 13.48 -5.45
N GLY A 50 -42.19 14.73 -5.52
CA GLY A 50 -43.24 15.18 -6.43
C GLY A 50 -44.64 14.66 -6.06
N ILE A 51 -44.97 14.68 -4.77
CA ILE A 51 -46.33 14.66 -4.23
C ILE A 51 -46.61 16.09 -3.75
N GLU A 52 -47.66 16.72 -4.29
CA GLU A 52 -48.12 18.01 -3.75
C GLU A 52 -48.74 17.81 -2.38
N SER A 53 -48.30 18.60 -1.39
CA SER A 53 -48.70 18.46 0.01
C SER A 53 -49.04 19.83 0.62
N ALA A 54 -49.87 19.83 1.66
CA ALA A 54 -50.26 21.03 2.38
C ALA A 54 -49.09 21.53 3.24
N GLN A 55 -48.59 22.73 2.94
CA GLN A 55 -47.33 23.20 3.51
C GLN A 55 -47.45 23.52 5.00
N VAL A 56 -46.34 23.28 5.73
CA VAL A 56 -46.22 23.57 7.16
C VAL A 56 -44.98 24.42 7.45
N ALA A 57 -45.12 25.34 8.38
CA ALA A 57 -44.09 26.20 8.96
C ALA A 57 -44.29 26.32 10.49
N TYR A 58 -43.48 27.15 11.16
CA TYR A 58 -43.47 27.30 12.61
C TYR A 58 -43.96 28.69 13.02
N THR A 59 -44.70 28.80 14.12
CA THR A 59 -45.12 30.08 14.69
C THR A 59 -45.23 30.02 16.21
N ARG A 60 -44.93 31.13 16.88
CA ARG A 60 -45.39 31.36 18.26
C ARG A 60 -46.83 31.86 18.20
N VAL A 61 -47.64 31.52 19.21
CA VAL A 61 -49.03 31.94 19.33
C VAL A 61 -49.19 32.74 20.62
N TYR A 62 -49.85 33.89 20.51
CA TYR A 62 -50.21 34.76 21.63
C TYR A 62 -51.71 35.08 21.54
N PHE A 63 -52.37 35.19 22.68
CA PHE A 63 -53.79 35.56 22.79
C PHE A 63 -53.94 36.57 23.92
N ASN A 64 -54.55 37.72 23.65
CA ASN A 64 -54.61 38.85 24.58
C ASN A 64 -53.23 39.21 25.19
N ASN A 65 -52.18 39.20 24.35
CA ASN A 65 -50.76 39.36 24.70
C ASN A 65 -50.14 38.28 25.62
N ALA A 66 -50.92 37.33 26.14
CA ALA A 66 -50.38 36.16 26.85
C ALA A 66 -49.84 35.12 25.85
N PRO A 67 -48.67 34.49 26.10
CA PRO A 67 -48.15 33.41 25.27
C PRO A 67 -49.00 32.14 25.44
N ILE A 68 -49.39 31.51 24.34
CA ILE A 68 -50.17 30.26 24.32
C ILE A 68 -49.30 29.04 24.00
N GLY A 69 -48.24 29.23 23.21
CA GLY A 69 -47.29 28.16 22.90
C GLY A 69 -46.65 28.30 21.51
N PHE A 70 -45.87 27.29 21.15
CA PHE A 70 -45.22 27.13 19.86
C PHE A 70 -45.97 26.08 19.03
N TYR A 71 -46.34 26.45 17.81
CA TYR A 71 -47.26 25.68 16.95
C TYR A 71 -46.69 25.51 15.55
N LEU A 72 -47.02 24.38 14.92
CA LEU A 72 -46.94 24.27 13.46
C LEU A 72 -48.15 25.01 12.85
N ILE A 73 -47.87 25.99 12.01
CA ILE A 73 -48.87 26.62 11.14
C ILE A 73 -48.94 25.84 9.82
N LYS A 74 -50.12 25.31 9.48
CA LYS A 74 -50.38 24.47 8.29
C LYS A 74 -51.42 25.11 7.37
N GLU A 75 -51.24 24.97 6.06
CA GLU A 75 -52.27 25.29 5.05
C GLU A 75 -53.53 24.45 5.31
N ASN A 76 -54.69 25.08 5.53
CA ASN A 76 -55.93 24.33 5.76
C ASN A 76 -56.41 23.69 4.45
N THR A 77 -56.45 22.35 4.42
CA THR A 77 -56.92 21.54 3.29
C THR A 77 -58.45 21.55 3.19
N ASN A 78 -58.99 22.73 2.86
CA ASN A 78 -60.42 22.99 2.64
C ASN A 78 -60.73 23.11 1.13
N VAL A 79 -61.99 23.36 0.77
CA VAL A 79 -62.42 23.45 -0.65
C VAL A 79 -61.64 24.53 -1.43
N GLN A 80 -61.27 25.65 -0.80
CA GLN A 80 -60.47 26.68 -1.45
C GLN A 80 -59.04 26.20 -1.76
N TYR A 81 -58.42 25.44 -0.86
CA TYR A 81 -57.12 24.81 -1.13
C TYR A 81 -57.22 23.83 -2.31
N PHE A 82 -58.23 22.96 -2.32
CA PHE A 82 -58.45 21.99 -3.39
C PHE A 82 -58.81 22.66 -4.74
N GLU A 83 -59.55 23.77 -4.73
CA GLU A 83 -59.82 24.59 -5.91
C GLU A 83 -58.54 25.25 -6.45
N LYS A 84 -57.79 25.94 -5.58
CA LYS A 84 -56.58 26.71 -5.89
C LYS A 84 -55.41 25.85 -6.40
N LYS A 85 -55.29 24.61 -5.90
CA LYS A 85 -54.25 23.64 -6.31
C LYS A 85 -54.73 22.76 -7.47
N TYR A 86 -55.89 22.14 -7.33
CA TYR A 86 -56.33 21.02 -8.17
C TYR A 86 -57.56 21.30 -9.03
N ASN A 87 -58.11 22.53 -9.00
CA ASN A 87 -59.23 22.96 -9.84
C ASN A 87 -60.50 22.13 -9.62
N THR A 88 -60.78 21.76 -8.37
CA THR A 88 -61.98 21.01 -7.98
C THR A 88 -62.81 21.77 -6.95
N SER A 89 -64.14 21.64 -7.05
CA SER A 89 -65.12 22.32 -6.21
C SER A 89 -65.58 21.48 -5.01
N GLU A 90 -65.10 20.24 -4.89
CA GLU A 90 -65.49 19.30 -3.83
C GLU A 90 -64.40 18.26 -3.50
N PHE A 91 -64.47 17.70 -2.29
CA PHE A 91 -63.67 16.56 -1.87
C PHE A 91 -64.36 15.74 -0.75
N TYR A 92 -63.79 14.58 -0.47
CA TYR A 92 -64.22 13.63 0.55
C TYR A 92 -63.04 13.31 1.47
N SER A 93 -63.25 13.22 2.78
CA SER A 93 -62.21 12.95 3.78
C SER A 93 -62.55 11.75 4.64
N GLN A 94 -61.54 10.93 4.94
CA GLN A 94 -61.62 9.87 5.94
C GLN A 94 -60.81 10.30 7.17
N MET A 95 -61.47 10.70 8.25
CA MET A 95 -60.80 11.21 9.46
C MET A 95 -60.83 10.20 10.62
N ASN A 96 -59.96 10.43 11.61
CA ASN A 96 -59.88 9.63 12.83
C ASN A 96 -61.07 9.92 13.78
N GLY A 97 -61.70 8.87 14.31
CA GLY A 97 -63.01 8.92 15.01
C GLY A 97 -63.03 9.58 16.40
N HIS A 98 -61.99 10.34 16.78
CA HIS A 98 -62.03 11.23 17.95
C HIS A 98 -62.59 12.62 17.61
N PHE A 99 -62.57 13.02 16.33
CA PHE A 99 -63.11 14.30 15.85
C PHE A 99 -64.39 14.16 15.01
N SER A 100 -64.93 12.95 14.90
CA SER A 100 -66.16 12.66 14.18
C SER A 100 -66.80 11.37 14.71
N PRO A 101 -68.13 11.27 14.88
CA PRO A 101 -68.82 10.11 15.46
C PRO A 101 -68.92 8.91 14.49
N MET A 102 -67.85 8.67 13.72
CA MET A 102 -67.85 7.80 12.54
C MET A 102 -67.30 6.40 12.84
N THR A 103 -68.01 5.37 12.39
CA THR A 103 -67.71 3.95 12.65
C THR A 103 -66.72 3.36 11.65
N TYR A 104 -65.49 3.88 11.68
CA TYR A 104 -64.31 3.52 10.86
C TYR A 104 -64.52 2.46 9.76
N ASN A 105 -64.59 2.85 8.49
CA ASN A 105 -64.44 1.96 7.32
C ASN A 105 -63.90 2.71 6.09
N GLY A 106 -62.60 3.06 6.14
CA GLY A 106 -61.89 3.79 5.08
C GLY A 106 -61.15 2.93 4.06
N ASP A 107 -61.49 1.65 3.96
CA ASP A 107 -60.76 0.68 3.12
C ASP A 107 -61.14 0.74 1.62
N PHE A 108 -61.75 1.83 1.13
CA PHE A 108 -62.32 1.98 -0.24
C PHE A 108 -63.30 0.83 -0.60
N ASN A 109 -64.10 0.38 0.38
CA ASN A 109 -64.89 -0.85 0.30
C ASN A 109 -66.40 -0.57 0.43
N LEU A 110 -67.24 -1.32 -0.29
CA LEU A 110 -68.71 -1.22 -0.28
C LEU A 110 -69.38 -2.16 0.74
N THR A 111 -68.62 -3.00 1.43
CA THR A 111 -69.17 -3.97 2.40
C THR A 111 -69.96 -3.29 3.53
N ASN A 112 -71.19 -3.75 3.73
CA ASN A 112 -72.21 -3.29 4.68
C ASN A 112 -73.05 -2.05 4.27
N SER A 113 -72.82 -1.43 3.11
CA SER A 113 -73.77 -0.45 2.55
C SER A 113 -74.61 -1.08 1.43
N ASP A 114 -75.89 -1.37 1.70
CA ASP A 114 -76.85 -1.65 0.63
C ASP A 114 -77.01 -0.40 -0.25
N PRO A 115 -76.84 -0.48 -1.59
CA PRO A 115 -77.01 0.67 -2.48
C PRO A 115 -78.39 1.34 -2.41
N THR A 116 -79.43 0.65 -1.95
CA THR A 116 -80.77 1.22 -1.74
C THR A 116 -80.86 2.14 -0.52
N LEU A 117 -79.95 1.98 0.47
CA LEU A 117 -79.89 2.82 1.67
C LEU A 117 -79.15 4.15 1.46
N LEU A 118 -78.55 4.39 0.27
CA LEU A 118 -77.80 5.61 -0.06
C LEU A 118 -78.62 6.91 0.06
N ASN A 119 -79.96 6.82 -0.02
CA ASN A 119 -80.88 7.95 -0.07
C ASN A 119 -81.76 8.15 1.18
N ASN A 120 -81.61 7.31 2.23
CA ASN A 120 -82.52 7.38 3.38
C ASN A 120 -82.02 8.37 4.46
N ARG A 121 -82.67 9.54 4.58
CA ARG A 121 -82.31 10.62 5.54
C ARG A 121 -82.31 10.19 7.02
N THR A 122 -82.87 9.04 7.38
CA THR A 122 -82.84 8.51 8.75
C THR A 122 -81.75 7.47 9.02
N THR A 123 -81.06 6.94 7.99
CA THR A 123 -80.05 5.87 8.14
C THR A 123 -78.93 6.00 7.09
N ASP A 124 -78.14 7.08 7.14
CA ASP A 124 -77.07 7.33 6.15
C ASP A 124 -75.84 6.44 6.41
N ASN A 125 -75.84 5.24 5.82
CA ASN A 125 -74.78 4.23 6.01
C ASN A 125 -73.40 4.62 5.41
N TYR A 126 -73.24 5.84 4.86
CA TYR A 126 -71.93 6.44 4.55
C TYR A 126 -71.39 7.32 5.69
N PHE A 127 -71.74 6.96 6.93
CA PHE A 127 -71.32 7.52 8.24
C PHE A 127 -69.79 7.39 8.53
N ASN A 128 -68.94 7.56 7.52
CA ASN A 128 -67.50 7.36 7.55
C ASN A 128 -66.69 8.34 6.69
N TYR A 129 -67.30 9.01 5.70
CA TYR A 129 -66.63 9.99 4.85
C TYR A 129 -67.24 11.38 5.09
N TRP A 130 -66.41 12.38 5.40
CA TRP A 130 -66.82 13.77 5.49
C TRP A 130 -66.73 14.43 4.11
N TYR A 131 -67.83 15.02 3.64
CA TYR A 131 -67.89 15.80 2.39
C TYR A 131 -67.67 17.28 2.66
N GLN A 132 -66.93 17.96 1.79
CA GLN A 132 -66.95 19.41 1.68
C GLN A 132 -66.94 19.82 0.20
N GLY A 133 -67.87 20.68 -0.19
CA GLY A 133 -67.99 21.20 -1.55
C GLY A 133 -68.69 22.56 -1.61
N LYS A 134 -68.73 23.18 -2.78
CA LYS A 134 -69.45 24.46 -3.02
C LYS A 134 -70.96 24.28 -3.19
N GLU A 135 -71.42 23.08 -3.54
CA GLU A 135 -72.83 22.76 -3.74
C GLU A 135 -73.37 21.96 -2.55
N PHE A 136 -74.68 22.07 -2.28
CA PHE A 136 -75.32 21.31 -1.21
C PHE A 136 -75.51 19.84 -1.65
N PRO A 137 -75.24 18.85 -0.78
CA PRO A 137 -75.22 17.44 -1.17
C PRO A 137 -76.59 16.85 -1.59
N ASP A 138 -77.69 17.61 -1.47
CA ASP A 138 -78.99 17.24 -2.06
C ASP A 138 -78.98 17.29 -3.60
N THR A 139 -78.05 18.01 -4.26
CA THR A 139 -77.93 18.06 -5.75
C THR A 139 -77.00 17.00 -6.36
N PHE A 140 -77.37 15.73 -6.13
CA PHE A 140 -77.23 14.61 -7.08
C PHE A 140 -75.91 14.35 -7.85
N HIS A 141 -74.74 14.61 -7.26
CA HIS A 141 -73.46 14.03 -7.75
C HIS A 141 -72.75 13.18 -6.68
N ALA A 142 -72.56 13.76 -5.48
CA ALA A 142 -71.49 13.40 -4.57
C ALA A 142 -71.37 11.92 -4.10
N LYS A 143 -72.46 11.14 -4.05
CA LYS A 143 -72.39 9.74 -3.57
C LYS A 143 -72.23 8.71 -4.69
N ASN A 144 -72.73 8.96 -5.90
CA ASN A 144 -72.69 7.99 -6.99
C ASN A 144 -71.28 7.85 -7.59
N ASP A 145 -70.51 8.94 -7.61
CA ASP A 145 -69.19 8.96 -8.26
C ASP A 145 -68.11 8.29 -7.38
N LEU A 146 -68.18 8.43 -6.04
CA LEU A 146 -67.38 7.62 -5.11
C LEU A 146 -67.74 6.12 -5.19
N VAL A 147 -69.02 5.78 -5.23
CA VAL A 147 -69.47 4.39 -5.38
C VAL A 147 -69.00 3.80 -6.72
N SER A 148 -68.88 4.63 -7.76
CA SER A 148 -68.32 4.24 -9.05
C SER A 148 -66.80 4.04 -8.99
N LEU A 149 -66.05 4.90 -8.28
CA LEU A 149 -64.63 4.71 -7.99
C LEU A 149 -64.36 3.39 -7.25
N PHE A 150 -65.10 3.11 -6.16
CA PHE A 150 -64.88 1.90 -5.36
C PHE A 150 -65.24 0.60 -6.12
N LYS A 151 -66.20 0.64 -7.06
CA LYS A 151 -66.51 -0.49 -7.95
C LYS A 151 -65.33 -0.90 -8.84
N ILE A 152 -64.49 0.05 -9.28
CA ILE A 152 -63.32 -0.22 -10.14
C ILE A 152 -62.29 -1.12 -9.43
N PHE A 153 -62.17 -0.99 -8.09
CA PHE A 153 -61.25 -1.79 -7.26
C PHE A 153 -61.87 -3.09 -6.70
N GLN A 154 -63.13 -3.40 -7.04
CA GLN A 154 -63.86 -4.58 -6.53
C GLN A 154 -64.22 -5.60 -7.62
N LYS A 155 -64.24 -5.18 -8.89
CA LYS A 155 -64.40 -6.08 -10.04
C LYS A 155 -63.10 -6.15 -10.83
N PRO A 156 -62.84 -7.25 -11.57
CA PRO A 156 -61.74 -7.31 -12.52
C PRO A 156 -61.86 -6.21 -13.58
N THR A 157 -61.02 -5.18 -13.47
CA THR A 157 -60.85 -4.10 -14.45
C THR A 157 -59.44 -4.17 -15.04
N SER A 158 -59.18 -3.47 -16.13
CA SER A 158 -57.82 -3.44 -16.72
C SER A 158 -56.94 -2.36 -16.08
N GLU A 159 -55.62 -2.56 -16.06
CA GLU A 159 -54.64 -1.57 -15.56
C GLU A 159 -54.85 -0.18 -16.20
N GLY A 160 -55.13 -0.16 -17.51
CA GLY A 160 -55.43 1.07 -18.26
C GLY A 160 -56.78 1.70 -17.94
N GLU A 161 -57.78 0.90 -17.55
CA GLU A 161 -59.08 1.39 -17.08
C GLU A 161 -58.99 2.03 -15.69
N ILE A 162 -58.19 1.45 -14.78
CA ILE A 162 -57.88 2.09 -13.50
C ILE A 162 -57.15 3.42 -13.75
N LYS A 163 -56.07 3.40 -14.54
CA LYS A 163 -55.26 4.60 -14.88
C LYS A 163 -56.03 5.69 -15.64
N LYS A 164 -57.16 5.35 -16.29
CA LYS A 164 -58.08 6.30 -16.92
C LYS A 164 -58.93 7.06 -15.90
N ASN A 165 -59.30 6.43 -14.78
CA ASN A 165 -60.25 6.97 -13.80
C ASN A 165 -59.60 7.42 -12.47
N PHE A 166 -58.41 6.91 -12.14
CA PHE A 166 -57.69 7.16 -10.89
C PHE A 166 -56.20 7.42 -11.15
N GLU A 167 -55.58 8.30 -10.36
CA GLU A 167 -54.16 8.63 -10.51
C GLU A 167 -53.25 7.71 -9.68
N THR A 168 -52.83 6.61 -10.31
CA THR A 168 -52.05 5.55 -9.63
C THR A 168 -50.63 5.99 -9.24
N VAL A 169 -50.01 6.94 -9.95
CA VAL A 169 -48.61 7.33 -9.69
C VAL A 169 -48.48 8.05 -8.35
N SER A 170 -49.29 9.09 -8.12
CA SER A 170 -49.28 9.85 -6.86
C SER A 170 -49.76 9.00 -5.68
N PHE A 171 -50.69 8.07 -5.90
CA PHE A 171 -51.12 7.12 -4.88
C PHE A 171 -50.00 6.15 -4.49
N LEU A 172 -49.36 5.45 -5.45
CA LEU A 172 -48.30 4.48 -5.14
C LEU A 172 -47.05 5.15 -4.53
N LYS A 173 -46.74 6.39 -4.87
CA LYS A 173 -45.71 7.18 -4.17
C LYS A 173 -46.09 7.48 -2.72
N ASN A 174 -47.34 7.87 -2.44
CA ASN A 174 -47.82 8.05 -1.06
C ASN A 174 -47.70 6.74 -0.26
N MET A 175 -48.15 5.61 -0.81
CA MET A 175 -48.04 4.30 -0.15
C MET A 175 -46.59 3.91 0.14
N ALA A 176 -45.66 4.22 -0.78
CA ALA A 176 -44.24 3.98 -0.58
C ALA A 176 -43.67 4.86 0.54
N LEU A 177 -44.07 6.13 0.60
CA LEU A 177 -43.69 7.06 1.66
C LEU A 177 -44.24 6.60 3.02
N ASP A 178 -45.54 6.26 3.11
CA ASP A 178 -46.20 5.79 4.33
C ASP A 178 -45.48 4.59 4.96
N PHE A 179 -45.09 3.59 4.14
CA PHE A 179 -44.31 2.46 4.61
C PHE A 179 -42.91 2.87 5.10
N ILE A 180 -42.19 3.70 4.34
CA ILE A 180 -40.82 4.13 4.67
C ILE A 180 -40.81 4.93 5.97
N THR A 181 -41.71 5.91 6.11
CA THR A 181 -41.81 6.77 7.30
C THR A 181 -42.54 6.12 8.47
N ASN A 182 -42.99 4.86 8.34
CA ASN A 182 -43.81 4.15 9.32
C ASN A 182 -45.05 4.97 9.75
N ASN A 183 -45.77 5.57 8.79
CA ASN A 183 -46.92 6.42 9.04
C ASN A 183 -48.14 5.58 9.50
N GLN A 184 -48.18 5.22 10.78
CA GLN A 184 -49.26 4.42 11.38
C GLN A 184 -50.63 5.15 11.40
N HIS A 185 -50.68 6.43 11.00
CA HIS A 185 -51.94 7.18 10.80
C HIS A 185 -52.47 7.17 9.37
N SER A 186 -51.75 6.58 8.42
CA SER A 186 -52.07 6.59 6.99
C SER A 186 -53.21 5.67 6.56
N TYR A 187 -53.59 5.79 5.29
CA TYR A 187 -54.39 4.80 4.58
C TYR A 187 -53.73 3.41 4.61
N LEU A 188 -52.42 3.30 4.29
CA LEU A 188 -51.76 2.00 4.14
C LEU A 188 -51.82 1.19 5.45
N PHE A 189 -51.52 1.84 6.59
CA PHE A 189 -51.55 1.17 7.89
C PHE A 189 -52.97 1.07 8.46
N ASN A 190 -53.68 2.19 8.68
CA ASN A 190 -54.94 2.22 9.45
C ASN A 190 -56.19 2.58 8.62
N GLY A 191 -56.08 2.80 7.31
CA GLY A 191 -57.22 3.13 6.45
C GLY A 191 -57.82 4.53 6.74
N THR A 192 -57.04 5.49 7.23
CA THR A 192 -57.55 6.82 7.63
C THR A 192 -56.61 7.96 7.24
N ASN A 193 -57.06 9.20 7.49
CA ASN A 193 -56.34 10.47 7.33
C ASN A 193 -55.85 10.74 5.90
N TYR A 194 -56.80 10.75 4.96
CA TYR A 194 -56.61 11.13 3.56
C TYR A 194 -57.82 11.88 3.02
N PHE A 195 -57.65 12.49 1.84
CA PHE A 195 -58.72 13.05 1.03
C PHE A 195 -58.78 12.36 -0.35
N LEU A 196 -59.99 12.27 -0.89
CA LEU A 196 -60.27 11.92 -2.28
C LEU A 196 -60.95 13.10 -2.97
N TYR A 197 -60.52 13.41 -4.19
CA TYR A 197 -61.10 14.49 -4.99
C TYR A 197 -61.05 14.14 -6.49
N LEU A 198 -61.98 14.69 -7.26
CA LEU A 198 -62.01 14.59 -8.72
C LEU A 198 -61.29 15.79 -9.33
N ASP A 199 -60.14 15.58 -9.97
CA ASP A 199 -59.47 16.61 -10.76
C ASP A 199 -60.27 16.82 -12.06
N THR A 200 -60.92 17.98 -12.17
CA THR A 200 -61.84 18.30 -13.28
C THR A 200 -61.13 18.41 -14.64
N LYS A 201 -59.83 18.76 -14.64
CA LYS A 201 -59.01 18.92 -15.85
C LYS A 201 -58.50 17.56 -16.34
N LYS A 202 -58.00 16.71 -15.43
CA LYS A 202 -57.55 15.34 -15.74
C LYS A 202 -58.71 14.35 -15.91
N LYS A 203 -59.89 14.68 -15.36
CA LYS A 203 -61.06 13.78 -15.21
C LYS A 203 -60.71 12.47 -14.48
N LYS A 204 -59.87 12.59 -13.45
CA LYS A 204 -59.44 11.47 -12.60
C LYS A 204 -59.68 11.75 -11.12
N TRP A 205 -60.03 10.71 -10.40
CA TRP A 205 -59.91 10.67 -8.95
C TRP A 205 -58.45 10.66 -8.51
N ASN A 206 -58.14 11.45 -7.50
CA ASN A 206 -56.81 11.59 -6.91
C ASN A 206 -56.87 11.37 -5.40
N PHE A 207 -55.72 11.01 -4.82
CA PHE A 207 -55.49 10.85 -3.39
C PHE A 207 -54.62 12.01 -2.88
N HIS A 208 -54.97 12.57 -1.74
CA HIS A 208 -54.15 13.54 -0.99
C HIS A 208 -53.98 13.04 0.45
N GLU A 209 -52.79 13.17 1.02
CA GLU A 209 -52.56 12.87 2.43
C GLU A 209 -53.29 13.89 3.35
N GLY A 210 -53.82 13.42 4.48
CA GLY A 210 -54.75 14.20 5.30
C GLY A 210 -54.17 14.71 6.63
N TYR A 211 -54.91 14.47 7.70
CA TYR A 211 -54.58 14.89 9.06
C TYR A 211 -53.90 13.78 9.87
N TYR A 212 -52.69 13.39 9.45
CA TYR A 212 -51.81 12.56 10.28
C TYR A 212 -51.03 13.43 11.27
N ILE A 213 -50.73 12.83 12.41
CA ILE A 213 -49.98 13.42 13.52
C ILE A 213 -48.84 12.45 13.83
N SER A 214 -47.62 12.97 14.02
CA SER A 214 -46.45 12.15 14.40
C SER A 214 -46.10 10.99 13.44
N PRO A 215 -45.73 11.24 12.17
CA PRO A 215 -45.03 10.25 11.34
C PRO A 215 -43.66 9.92 11.94
N PHE A 216 -42.97 8.87 11.48
CA PHE A 216 -41.72 8.37 12.07
C PHE A 216 -41.83 7.95 13.56
N ASN A 217 -43.04 7.56 13.99
CA ASN A 217 -43.34 7.14 15.35
C ASN A 217 -43.56 5.61 15.42
N ASN A 218 -43.49 5.02 16.62
CA ASN A 218 -43.56 3.58 16.87
C ASN A 218 -44.51 3.34 18.07
N TRP A 219 -45.82 3.22 17.81
CA TRP A 219 -46.88 3.19 18.84
C TRP A 219 -46.98 1.85 19.59
N GLY A 220 -45.87 1.40 20.19
CA GLY A 220 -45.78 0.15 20.96
C GLY A 220 -45.83 -1.13 20.10
N GLN A 221 -45.72 -1.01 18.77
CA GLN A 221 -45.72 -2.14 17.83
C GLN A 221 -44.48 -2.05 16.95
N ASN A 222 -43.49 -2.94 17.18
CA ASN A 222 -42.20 -2.98 16.48
C ASN A 222 -42.32 -3.34 14.99
N CYS A 223 -42.84 -2.42 14.19
CA CYS A 223 -42.96 -2.53 12.73
C CYS A 223 -41.61 -2.34 12.00
N SER A 224 -40.48 -2.12 12.69
CA SER A 224 -39.21 -1.78 12.04
C SER A 224 -38.74 -2.85 11.05
N ILE A 225 -38.95 -4.13 11.38
CA ILE A 225 -38.54 -5.30 10.60
C ILE A 225 -39.61 -5.75 9.57
N THR A 226 -40.84 -5.21 9.61
CA THR A 226 -41.94 -5.72 8.76
C THR A 226 -41.75 -5.33 7.30
N THR A 227 -42.03 -6.27 6.39
CA THR A 227 -42.21 -6.00 4.96
C THR A 227 -43.41 -5.07 4.71
N TYR A 228 -43.50 -4.43 3.54
CA TYR A 228 -44.72 -3.67 3.21
C TYR A 228 -45.96 -4.58 3.16
N ASP A 229 -45.77 -5.87 2.85
CA ASP A 229 -46.85 -6.85 2.79
C ASP A 229 -47.44 -7.10 4.20
N GLU A 230 -46.60 -7.29 5.22
CA GLU A 230 -47.06 -7.42 6.61
C GLU A 230 -47.57 -6.08 7.17
N TYR A 231 -46.91 -4.97 6.82
CA TYR A 231 -47.18 -3.63 7.37
C TYR A 231 -48.66 -3.22 7.25
N ARG A 232 -49.27 -3.46 6.09
CA ARG A 232 -50.69 -3.13 5.84
C ARG A 232 -51.67 -4.02 6.62
N LEU A 233 -51.25 -5.24 7.00
CA LEU A 233 -52.10 -6.23 7.68
C LEU A 233 -52.08 -6.10 9.21
N ILE A 234 -51.09 -5.41 9.77
CA ILE A 234 -50.93 -5.21 11.23
C ILE A 234 -51.88 -4.12 11.79
N GLY A 235 -52.34 -3.20 10.93
CA GLY A 235 -53.22 -2.10 11.34
C GLY A 235 -54.64 -2.54 11.69
N ARG A 236 -55.25 -1.85 12.67
CA ARG A 236 -56.44 -2.25 13.46
C ARG A 236 -56.19 -3.52 14.30
N ARG A 237 -56.31 -3.43 15.64
CA ARG A 237 -56.11 -4.53 16.61
C ARG A 237 -57.21 -5.62 16.55
N ARG A 238 -57.35 -6.35 15.43
CA ARG A 238 -58.35 -7.42 15.23
C ARG A 238 -57.75 -8.63 14.50
N LYS A 239 -58.30 -9.83 14.73
CA LYS A 239 -57.72 -11.14 14.37
C LYS A 239 -57.80 -11.55 12.88
N ASN A 240 -58.15 -10.66 11.96
CA ASN A 240 -58.49 -11.00 10.57
C ASN A 240 -57.65 -10.18 9.58
N ASP A 241 -57.32 -10.74 8.42
CA ASP A 241 -56.62 -10.05 7.32
C ASP A 241 -57.45 -8.88 6.74
N ILE A 242 -57.29 -7.68 7.29
CA ILE A 242 -57.93 -6.48 6.75
C ILE A 242 -57.08 -5.95 5.58
N ARG A 243 -57.34 -6.54 4.41
CA ARG A 243 -56.88 -6.06 3.09
C ARG A 243 -57.13 -4.56 2.89
N ARG A 244 -56.33 -3.94 2.02
CA ARG A 244 -56.49 -2.56 1.52
C ARG A 244 -56.88 -2.62 0.03
N PRO A 245 -58.16 -2.88 -0.32
CA PRO A 245 -58.63 -3.17 -1.67
C PRO A 245 -57.93 -2.44 -2.82
N THR A 246 -57.87 -1.10 -2.77
CA THR A 246 -57.22 -0.29 -3.82
C THR A 246 -55.73 -0.55 -3.95
N PHE A 247 -54.98 -0.62 -2.84
CA PHE A 247 -53.56 -0.93 -2.87
C PHE A 247 -53.30 -2.38 -3.29
N ASP A 248 -54.00 -3.34 -2.69
CA ASP A 248 -53.90 -4.77 -2.98
C ASP A 248 -54.21 -5.09 -4.44
N TYR A 249 -55.23 -4.45 -5.00
CA TYR A 249 -55.60 -4.64 -6.38
C TYR A 249 -54.60 -4.01 -7.34
N LEU A 250 -54.07 -2.81 -7.03
CA LEU A 250 -53.00 -2.19 -7.82
C LEU A 250 -51.72 -3.05 -7.81
N ILE A 251 -51.22 -3.50 -6.66
CA ILE A 251 -50.00 -4.34 -6.61
C ILE A 251 -50.21 -5.78 -7.11
N SER A 252 -51.44 -6.17 -7.48
CA SER A 252 -51.69 -7.41 -8.21
C SER A 252 -51.24 -7.34 -9.68
N PHE A 253 -51.18 -6.13 -10.26
CA PHE A 253 -50.59 -5.91 -11.57
C PHE A 253 -49.06 -5.83 -11.45
N SER A 254 -48.35 -6.64 -12.22
CA SER A 254 -46.88 -6.74 -12.17
C SER A 254 -46.16 -5.41 -12.46
N ASN A 255 -46.72 -4.60 -13.37
CA ASN A 255 -46.20 -3.26 -13.70
C ASN A 255 -46.31 -2.31 -12.50
N GLU A 256 -47.49 -2.21 -11.89
CA GLU A 256 -47.72 -1.30 -10.75
C GLU A 256 -46.96 -1.74 -9.50
N ARG A 257 -46.83 -3.06 -9.28
CA ARG A 257 -45.93 -3.60 -8.25
C ARG A 257 -44.47 -3.20 -8.51
N TYR A 258 -43.99 -3.34 -9.74
CA TYR A 258 -42.63 -2.90 -10.12
C TYR A 258 -42.46 -1.38 -9.92
N HIS A 259 -43.45 -0.56 -10.28
CA HIS A 259 -43.43 0.88 -10.04
C HIS A 259 -43.39 1.21 -8.55
N PHE A 260 -44.18 0.54 -7.72
CA PHE A 260 -44.16 0.69 -6.26
C PHE A 260 -42.82 0.28 -5.64
N GLU A 261 -42.29 -0.90 -5.97
CA GLU A 261 -40.97 -1.37 -5.52
C GLU A 261 -39.83 -0.44 -6.01
N LYS A 262 -39.98 0.16 -7.20
CA LYS A 262 -39.08 1.20 -7.71
C LYS A 262 -39.16 2.48 -6.88
N TYR A 263 -40.36 3.01 -6.59
CA TYR A 263 -40.51 4.23 -5.77
C TYR A 263 -39.97 4.01 -4.35
N LEU A 264 -40.23 2.84 -3.74
CA LEU A 264 -39.61 2.45 -2.46
C LEU A 264 -38.08 2.58 -2.52
N LYS A 265 -37.46 2.02 -3.56
CA LYS A 265 -36.01 2.07 -3.76
C LYS A 265 -35.50 3.50 -4.00
N GLU A 266 -36.18 4.30 -4.81
CA GLU A 266 -35.78 5.68 -5.12
C GLU A 266 -35.84 6.57 -3.87
N ILE A 267 -36.92 6.50 -3.09
CA ILE A 267 -37.07 7.26 -1.84
C ILE A 267 -36.00 6.84 -0.82
N ILE A 268 -35.75 5.53 -0.65
CA ILE A 268 -34.76 5.00 0.29
C ILE A 268 -33.32 5.40 -0.06
N LEU A 269 -32.94 5.37 -1.34
CA LEU A 269 -31.58 5.67 -1.76
C LEU A 269 -31.32 7.18 -1.85
N ASN A 270 -32.27 7.96 -2.36
CA ASN A 270 -32.04 9.35 -2.77
C ASN A 270 -32.58 10.40 -1.77
N THR A 271 -33.64 10.08 -1.02
CA THR A 271 -34.32 11.04 -0.13
C THR A 271 -34.16 10.65 1.34
N TYR A 272 -34.84 9.60 1.81
CA TYR A 272 -34.92 9.22 3.23
C TYR A 272 -33.56 8.83 3.82
N GLY A 273 -33.23 9.33 5.02
CA GLY A 273 -31.99 8.96 5.73
C GLY A 273 -30.72 9.14 4.90
N THR A 274 -30.67 10.19 4.08
CA THR A 274 -29.47 10.62 3.32
C THR A 274 -28.75 11.75 4.03
N ILE A 275 -27.52 12.08 3.60
CA ILE A 275 -26.79 13.25 4.13
C ILE A 275 -27.58 14.54 3.88
N LYS A 276 -28.16 14.73 2.69
CA LYS A 276 -29.06 15.88 2.38
C LYS A 276 -30.23 15.96 3.37
N TYR A 277 -30.85 14.82 3.68
CA TYR A 277 -32.00 14.72 4.58
C TYR A 277 -31.62 15.00 6.05
N PHE A 278 -30.52 14.43 6.56
CA PHE A 278 -30.05 14.73 7.92
C PHE A 278 -29.58 16.17 8.06
N ASN A 279 -28.87 16.73 7.07
CA ASN A 279 -28.53 18.16 7.05
C ASN A 279 -29.79 19.06 7.11
N ARG A 280 -30.89 18.64 6.46
CA ARG A 280 -32.18 19.35 6.52
C ARG A 280 -32.82 19.24 7.91
N MET A 281 -32.80 18.05 8.54
CA MET A 281 -33.24 17.89 9.94
C MET A 281 -32.42 18.77 10.89
N ASP A 282 -31.08 18.70 10.82
CA ASP A 282 -30.18 19.43 11.72
C ASP A 282 -30.34 20.95 11.54
N SER A 283 -30.61 21.40 10.31
CA SER A 283 -30.96 22.80 10.01
C SER A 283 -32.31 23.24 10.58
N ILE A 284 -33.35 22.40 10.56
CA ILE A 284 -34.66 22.74 11.15
C ILE A 284 -34.56 22.71 12.67
N PHE A 285 -33.95 21.67 13.25
CA PHE A 285 -33.76 21.54 14.69
C PHE A 285 -33.03 22.74 15.27
N LYS A 286 -31.88 23.12 14.67
CA LYS A 286 -31.13 24.31 15.09
C LYS A 286 -31.93 25.61 14.97
N MET A 287 -32.83 25.71 13.98
CA MET A 287 -33.69 26.89 13.80
C MET A 287 -34.74 27.02 14.92
N ILE A 288 -35.36 25.92 15.34
CA ILE A 288 -36.48 25.92 16.30
C ILE A 288 -36.09 25.59 17.74
N PHE A 289 -34.81 25.29 18.01
CA PHE A 289 -34.36 24.75 19.30
C PHE A 289 -34.69 25.67 20.48
N GLU A 290 -34.51 26.99 20.32
CA GLU A 290 -34.84 27.96 21.38
C GLU A 290 -36.35 28.19 21.50
N ASP A 291 -37.13 27.98 20.44
CA ASP A 291 -38.60 28.04 20.50
C ASP A 291 -39.19 26.82 21.23
N LEU A 292 -38.64 25.62 21.01
CA LEU A 292 -39.00 24.40 21.76
C LEU A 292 -38.72 24.54 23.26
N LYS A 293 -37.57 25.16 23.64
CA LYS A 293 -37.29 25.48 25.04
C LYS A 293 -38.28 26.50 25.60
N TRP A 294 -38.61 27.52 24.82
CA TRP A 294 -39.55 28.57 25.22
C TRP A 294 -40.95 28.00 25.49
N ASP A 295 -41.43 27.07 24.66
CA ASP A 295 -42.71 26.37 24.83
C ASP A 295 -42.76 25.60 26.17
N ILE A 296 -41.77 24.75 26.44
CA ILE A 296 -41.66 23.96 27.69
C ILE A 296 -41.58 24.84 28.95
N LEU A 297 -41.05 26.06 28.83
CA LEU A 297 -40.92 26.98 29.96
C LEU A 297 -42.24 27.68 30.34
N LEU A 298 -43.21 27.79 29.43
CA LEU A 298 -44.51 28.43 29.70
C LEU A 298 -45.23 27.81 30.90
N GLU A 299 -45.96 28.61 31.67
CA GLU A 299 -46.89 28.05 32.67
C GLU A 299 -48.12 27.48 31.93
N PRO A 300 -48.57 26.26 32.26
CA PRO A 300 -49.78 25.70 31.66
C PRO A 300 -51.00 26.56 32.01
N ILE A 301 -51.87 26.79 31.03
CA ILE A 301 -53.11 27.54 31.21
C ILE A 301 -54.17 26.62 31.83
N ASP A 302 -53.95 26.27 33.09
CA ASP A 302 -54.91 25.50 33.91
C ASP A 302 -55.54 26.42 34.98
N ASN A 303 -56.83 26.24 35.19
CA ASN A 303 -57.65 27.01 36.12
C ASN A 303 -57.80 26.33 37.50
N ASN A 304 -57.04 25.25 37.76
CA ASN A 304 -57.04 24.53 39.04
C ASN A 304 -55.64 24.32 39.64
N THR A 305 -55.61 24.21 40.97
CA THR A 305 -54.39 24.27 41.78
C THR A 305 -53.65 22.94 41.95
N ILE A 306 -52.44 22.83 41.39
CA ILE A 306 -51.24 22.23 42.01
C ILE A 306 -50.03 23.02 41.46
N LYS A 307 -49.18 23.63 42.30
CA LYS A 307 -48.13 24.56 41.82
C LYS A 307 -46.78 24.48 42.55
N TYR A 308 -46.30 23.27 42.89
CA TYR A 308 -45.03 23.11 43.65
C TYR A 308 -44.08 21.97 43.24
N GLU A 309 -44.32 21.22 42.14
CA GLU A 309 -43.39 20.19 41.63
C GLU A 309 -42.88 20.44 40.19
N GLU A 310 -43.17 21.59 39.57
CA GLU A 310 -42.95 21.77 38.13
C GLU A 310 -41.49 21.98 37.70
N ASN A 311 -40.67 22.67 38.50
CA ASN A 311 -39.35 23.15 38.05
C ASN A 311 -38.31 22.04 37.81
N SER A 312 -38.36 20.95 38.58
CA SER A 312 -37.51 19.77 38.36
C SER A 312 -37.91 19.04 37.06
N ASN A 313 -39.22 18.89 36.83
CA ASN A 313 -39.76 18.25 35.64
C ASN A 313 -39.43 19.06 34.37
N LYS A 314 -39.60 20.39 34.37
CA LYS A 314 -39.23 21.24 33.21
C LYS A 314 -37.75 21.11 32.82
N MET A 315 -36.83 21.03 33.78
CA MET A 315 -35.41 20.78 33.48
C MET A 315 -35.14 19.38 32.91
N ILE A 316 -35.85 18.35 33.39
CA ILE A 316 -35.79 17.00 32.84
C ILE A 316 -36.31 17.00 31.38
N GLU A 317 -37.31 17.82 31.05
CA GLU A 317 -37.87 17.90 29.70
C GLU A 317 -37.01 18.69 28.71
N LEU A 318 -36.37 19.76 29.15
CA LEU A 318 -35.33 20.44 28.37
C LEU A 318 -34.17 19.50 27.98
N LEU A 319 -33.83 18.53 28.86
CA LEU A 319 -32.86 17.47 28.55
C LEU A 319 -33.40 16.40 27.58
N LYS A 320 -34.73 16.11 27.60
CA LYS A 320 -35.36 15.15 26.66
C LYS A 320 -35.19 15.59 25.21
N ILE A 321 -35.35 16.88 24.88
CA ILE A 321 -35.37 17.41 23.49
C ILE A 321 -34.21 16.84 22.65
N ASN A 322 -32.98 17.00 23.12
CA ASN A 322 -31.78 16.53 22.40
C ASN A 322 -31.74 15.00 22.28
N SER A 323 -32.19 14.29 23.32
CA SER A 323 -32.20 12.82 23.33
C SER A 323 -33.26 12.23 22.38
N GLU A 324 -34.42 12.89 22.24
CA GLU A 324 -35.47 12.51 21.29
C GLU A 324 -35.06 12.81 19.86
N TYR A 325 -34.38 13.94 19.62
CA TYR A 325 -33.87 14.28 18.31
C TYR A 325 -32.83 13.26 17.81
N GLU A 326 -31.86 12.89 18.66
CA GLU A 326 -30.89 11.84 18.35
C GLU A 326 -31.51 10.44 18.32
N TYR A 327 -32.58 10.17 19.08
CA TYR A 327 -33.37 8.95 18.93
C TYR A 327 -34.06 8.88 17.56
N LEU A 328 -34.66 9.98 17.08
CA LEU A 328 -35.29 10.04 15.77
C LEU A 328 -34.26 9.79 14.65
N LYS A 329 -33.07 10.38 14.72
CA LYS A 329 -31.98 10.13 13.76
C LYS A 329 -31.57 8.65 13.74
N LYS A 330 -31.41 8.02 14.91
CA LYS A 330 -31.10 6.58 15.04
C LYS A 330 -32.22 5.69 14.51
N TYR A 331 -33.48 6.03 14.80
CA TYR A 331 -34.65 5.33 14.27
C TYR A 331 -34.70 5.37 12.74
N ILE A 332 -34.45 6.54 12.14
CA ILE A 332 -34.45 6.74 10.69
C ILE A 332 -33.34 5.92 10.00
N THR A 333 -32.12 5.96 10.55
CA THR A 333 -31.00 5.15 10.04
C THR A 333 -31.33 3.66 10.09
N LYS A 334 -31.81 3.17 11.25
CA LYS A 334 -32.18 1.75 11.40
C LYS A 334 -33.33 1.35 10.45
N ARG A 335 -34.40 2.14 10.35
CA ARG A 335 -35.54 1.84 9.47
C ARG A 335 -35.12 1.79 8.00
N LYS A 336 -34.18 2.64 7.58
CA LYS A 336 -33.56 2.60 6.26
C LYS A 336 -32.76 1.31 6.04
N GLU A 337 -31.97 0.88 7.00
CA GLU A 337 -31.20 -0.38 6.96
C GLU A 337 -32.12 -1.61 6.91
N ASP A 338 -33.11 -1.69 7.80
CA ASP A 338 -34.12 -2.76 7.86
C ASP A 338 -34.81 -2.92 6.48
N ILE A 339 -35.23 -1.82 5.84
CA ILE A 339 -35.88 -1.85 4.50
C ILE A 339 -34.90 -2.28 3.40
N ILE A 340 -33.66 -1.79 3.41
CA ILE A 340 -32.62 -2.18 2.41
C ILE A 340 -32.31 -3.68 2.50
N ILE A 341 -32.25 -4.24 3.72
CA ILE A 341 -32.00 -5.66 3.98
C ILE A 341 -33.18 -6.51 3.49
N ASN A 342 -34.42 -6.15 3.85
CA ASN A 342 -35.63 -6.88 3.50
C ASN A 342 -35.89 -6.90 1.98
N HIS A 343 -35.75 -5.76 1.31
CA HIS A 343 -36.03 -5.63 -0.13
C HIS A 343 -34.81 -5.87 -1.02
N ASN A 344 -33.72 -6.40 -0.47
CA ASN A 344 -32.52 -6.83 -1.19
C ASN A 344 -31.84 -5.71 -2.02
N PHE A 345 -31.94 -4.46 -1.59
CA PHE A 345 -31.45 -3.31 -2.36
C PHE A 345 -29.92 -3.22 -2.37
N ILE A 346 -29.30 -3.50 -3.52
CA ILE A 346 -27.87 -3.23 -3.74
C ILE A 346 -27.63 -1.72 -3.74
N ILE A 347 -26.77 -1.24 -2.84
CA ILE A 347 -26.22 0.11 -2.88
C ILE A 347 -25.03 0.10 -3.86
N PRO A 348 -25.11 0.77 -5.02
CA PRO A 348 -23.96 0.89 -5.91
C PRO A 348 -22.87 1.75 -5.25
N PHE A 349 -21.60 1.47 -5.55
CA PHE A 349 -20.42 2.17 -5.02
C PHE A 349 -20.22 2.14 -3.49
N SER A 350 -20.99 1.36 -2.72
CA SER A 350 -20.61 1.07 -1.34
C SER A 350 -19.31 0.24 -1.31
N ILE A 351 -18.51 0.41 -0.26
CA ILE A 351 -17.17 -0.19 -0.13
C ILE A 351 -17.20 -1.73 -0.28
N TYR A 352 -18.24 -2.37 0.26
CA TYR A 352 -18.50 -3.80 0.14
C TYR A 352 -18.95 -4.22 -1.27
N SER A 353 -19.72 -3.38 -1.95
CA SER A 353 -20.21 -3.63 -3.32
C SER A 353 -19.05 -3.55 -4.32
N LEU A 354 -18.15 -2.58 -4.14
CA LEU A 354 -16.89 -2.47 -4.87
C LEU A 354 -15.98 -3.69 -4.62
N PHE A 355 -15.74 -4.05 -3.36
CA PHE A 355 -14.88 -5.19 -3.02
C PHE A 355 -15.42 -6.53 -3.56
N THR A 356 -16.74 -6.75 -3.48
CA THR A 356 -17.41 -7.92 -4.06
C THR A 356 -17.25 -7.96 -5.59
N THR A 357 -17.40 -6.82 -6.27
CA THR A 357 -17.20 -6.71 -7.72
C THR A 357 -15.74 -6.99 -8.12
N CYS A 358 -14.77 -6.43 -7.39
CA CYS A 358 -13.34 -6.71 -7.61
C CYS A 358 -13.00 -8.19 -7.44
N PHE A 359 -13.57 -8.86 -6.43
CA PHE A 359 -13.40 -10.30 -6.24
C PHE A 359 -13.99 -11.14 -7.39
N LEU A 360 -15.20 -10.82 -7.85
CA LEU A 360 -15.84 -11.54 -8.96
C LEU A 360 -15.06 -11.36 -10.27
N ILE A 361 -14.58 -10.14 -10.57
CA ILE A 361 -13.68 -9.87 -11.70
C ILE A 361 -12.37 -10.67 -11.56
N SER A 362 -11.82 -10.77 -10.34
CA SER A 362 -10.59 -11.51 -10.07
C SER A 362 -10.75 -13.01 -10.29
N MET A 363 -11.89 -13.59 -9.88
CA MET A 363 -12.23 -14.99 -10.18
C MET A 363 -12.34 -15.26 -11.69
N ILE A 364 -12.88 -14.31 -12.48
CA ILE A 364 -12.91 -14.40 -13.94
C ILE A 364 -11.48 -14.38 -14.52
N ILE A 365 -10.61 -13.48 -14.04
CA ILE A 365 -9.21 -13.40 -14.50
C ILE A 365 -8.45 -14.69 -14.20
N ILE A 366 -8.59 -15.23 -12.98
CA ILE A 366 -7.99 -16.53 -12.56
C ILE A 366 -8.52 -17.67 -13.45
N PHE A 367 -9.84 -17.70 -13.70
CA PHE A 367 -10.46 -18.73 -14.54
C PHE A 367 -9.93 -18.69 -15.97
N VAL A 368 -9.83 -17.51 -16.59
CA VAL A 368 -9.27 -17.34 -17.95
C VAL A 368 -7.82 -17.82 -18.02
N HIS A 369 -7.00 -17.49 -17.03
CA HIS A 369 -5.60 -17.92 -16.96
C HIS A 369 -5.46 -19.45 -16.83
N LEU A 370 -6.23 -20.07 -15.93
CA LEU A 370 -6.24 -21.52 -15.78
C LEU A 370 -6.82 -22.22 -17.02
N PHE A 371 -7.90 -21.70 -17.61
CA PHE A 371 -8.49 -22.24 -18.83
C PHE A 371 -7.49 -22.20 -20.00
N TYR A 372 -6.78 -21.09 -20.19
CA TYR A 372 -5.73 -21.01 -21.21
C TYR A 372 -4.61 -22.02 -20.92
N ALA A 373 -4.11 -22.11 -19.68
CA ALA A 373 -3.05 -23.04 -19.31
C ALA A 373 -3.42 -24.52 -19.50
N VAL A 374 -4.69 -24.87 -19.24
CA VAL A 374 -5.18 -26.25 -19.34
C VAL A 374 -5.58 -26.64 -20.77
N PHE A 375 -6.30 -25.80 -21.50
CA PHE A 375 -6.88 -26.19 -22.80
C PHE A 375 -6.15 -25.59 -24.00
N ILE A 376 -5.88 -24.28 -23.99
CA ILE A 376 -5.31 -23.58 -25.14
C ILE A 376 -3.80 -23.86 -25.25
N ASN A 377 -3.08 -23.83 -24.14
CA ASN A 377 -1.62 -23.83 -24.17
C ASN A 377 -0.97 -25.16 -24.58
N PRO A 378 -1.47 -26.37 -24.23
CA PRO A 378 -0.93 -27.62 -24.77
C PRO A 378 -1.07 -27.70 -26.30
N PHE A 379 -2.19 -27.20 -26.84
CA PHE A 379 -2.41 -27.09 -28.29
C PHE A 379 -1.42 -26.10 -28.92
N VAL A 380 -1.30 -24.88 -28.37
CA VAL A 380 -0.33 -23.88 -28.83
C VAL A 380 1.12 -24.39 -28.71
N TRP A 381 1.45 -25.19 -27.70
CA TRP A 381 2.77 -25.81 -27.58
C TRP A 381 3.03 -26.83 -28.68
N HIS A 382 2.04 -27.67 -29.03
CA HIS A 382 2.18 -28.72 -30.05
C HIS A 382 2.63 -28.14 -31.41
N PHE A 383 2.13 -26.96 -31.78
CA PHE A 383 2.51 -26.23 -33.00
C PHE A 383 3.68 -25.25 -32.81
N SER A 384 4.34 -25.24 -31.65
CA SER A 384 5.43 -24.30 -31.34
C SER A 384 6.83 -24.87 -31.64
N ASN A 385 7.81 -23.97 -31.83
CA ASN A 385 9.20 -24.36 -31.99
C ASN A 385 9.77 -24.93 -30.68
N LYS A 386 9.99 -26.25 -30.66
CA LYS A 386 10.49 -27.04 -29.53
C LYS A 386 11.90 -26.64 -29.05
N LYS A 387 12.69 -25.89 -29.84
CA LYS A 387 13.96 -25.30 -29.38
C LYS A 387 13.77 -24.07 -28.48
N ILE A 388 12.60 -23.43 -28.54
CA ILE A 388 12.26 -22.20 -27.79
C ILE A 388 11.37 -22.53 -26.59
N ARG A 389 10.35 -23.38 -26.76
CA ARG A 389 9.50 -23.83 -25.64
C ARG A 389 10.03 -25.13 -25.03
N VAL A 390 10.68 -25.00 -23.87
CA VAL A 390 11.15 -26.11 -23.03
C VAL A 390 9.96 -26.97 -22.57
N LEU A 391 9.89 -28.23 -23.00
CA LEU A 391 8.91 -29.19 -22.49
C LEU A 391 9.61 -30.46 -21.95
N PRO A 392 9.79 -30.55 -20.62
CA PRO A 392 10.11 -31.77 -19.90
C PRO A 392 8.85 -32.33 -19.23
N SER A 393 8.99 -33.43 -18.48
CA SER A 393 7.94 -33.95 -17.57
C SER A 393 7.42 -32.89 -16.57
N THR A 394 8.21 -31.84 -16.32
CA THR A 394 7.82 -30.61 -15.64
C THR A 394 6.50 -30.02 -16.17
N PHE A 395 6.32 -29.91 -17.49
CA PHE A 395 5.08 -29.35 -18.05
C PHE A 395 3.87 -30.20 -17.70
N LEU A 396 3.98 -31.52 -17.80
CA LEU A 396 2.88 -32.43 -17.46
C LEU A 396 2.49 -32.30 -15.98
N LYS A 397 3.47 -32.19 -15.09
CA LYS A 397 3.23 -31.92 -13.66
C LYS A 397 2.51 -30.57 -13.44
N LEU A 398 2.96 -29.51 -14.11
CA LEU A 398 2.31 -28.19 -14.06
C LEU A 398 0.87 -28.21 -14.61
N TRP A 399 0.66 -28.92 -15.70
CA TRP A 399 -0.64 -29.04 -16.36
C TRP A 399 -1.65 -29.85 -15.52
N ILE A 400 -1.23 -30.97 -14.92
CA ILE A 400 -2.04 -31.74 -13.95
C ILE A 400 -2.45 -30.85 -12.76
N ILE A 401 -1.51 -30.04 -12.25
CA ILE A 401 -1.77 -29.10 -11.15
C ILE A 401 -2.78 -28.02 -11.55
N ALA A 402 -2.62 -27.40 -12.73
CA ALA A 402 -3.55 -26.39 -13.25
C ALA A 402 -4.95 -27.00 -13.52
N LEU A 403 -5.01 -28.23 -14.04
CA LEU A 403 -6.23 -28.99 -14.26
C LEU A 403 -6.94 -29.30 -12.94
N PHE A 404 -6.21 -29.72 -11.89
CA PHE A 404 -6.76 -29.97 -10.57
C PHE A 404 -7.38 -28.70 -9.95
N LEU A 405 -6.68 -27.56 -10.03
CA LEU A 405 -7.23 -26.26 -9.60
C LEU A 405 -8.47 -25.85 -10.41
N PHE A 406 -8.44 -26.03 -11.73
CA PHE A 406 -9.57 -25.76 -12.61
C PHE A 406 -10.79 -26.65 -12.28
N ILE A 407 -10.57 -27.94 -12.02
CA ILE A 407 -11.60 -28.89 -11.58
C ILE A 407 -12.20 -28.46 -10.23
N ILE A 408 -11.38 -28.09 -9.24
CA ILE A 408 -11.88 -27.56 -7.96
C ILE A 408 -12.76 -26.33 -8.18
N ILE A 409 -12.30 -25.34 -8.96
CA ILE A 409 -13.07 -24.12 -9.23
C ILE A 409 -14.38 -24.45 -9.95
N CYS A 410 -14.37 -25.36 -10.93
CA CYS A 410 -15.57 -25.78 -11.64
C CYS A 410 -16.55 -26.54 -10.73
N ILE A 411 -16.07 -27.43 -9.86
CA ILE A 411 -16.90 -28.17 -8.91
C ILE A 411 -17.52 -27.21 -7.88
N SER A 412 -16.72 -26.33 -7.26
CA SER A 412 -17.24 -25.31 -6.33
C SER A 412 -18.26 -24.40 -7.00
N THR A 413 -17.98 -23.96 -8.24
CA THR A 413 -18.89 -23.11 -9.02
C THR A 413 -20.18 -23.85 -9.38
N TYR A 414 -20.10 -25.13 -9.74
CA TYR A 414 -21.28 -25.99 -9.98
C TYR A 414 -22.15 -26.15 -8.72
N PHE A 415 -21.54 -26.43 -7.56
CA PHE A 415 -22.29 -26.51 -6.29
C PHE A 415 -22.93 -25.17 -5.87
N LEU A 416 -22.31 -24.04 -6.22
CA LEU A 416 -22.90 -22.70 -6.02
C LEU A 416 -24.03 -22.37 -7.03
N ILE A 417 -23.98 -22.94 -8.24
CA ILE A 417 -24.96 -22.73 -9.32
C ILE A 417 -26.19 -23.63 -9.17
N ARG A 418 -26.01 -24.89 -8.74
CA ARG A 418 -26.98 -26.00 -8.90
C ARG A 418 -28.42 -25.69 -8.46
N ASN A 419 -28.61 -24.82 -7.47
CA ASN A 419 -29.92 -24.51 -6.90
C ASN A 419 -30.54 -23.19 -7.42
N ASP A 420 -29.79 -22.36 -8.17
CA ASP A 420 -30.16 -20.97 -8.49
C ASP A 420 -29.87 -20.59 -9.97
N ILE A 421 -30.13 -21.50 -10.91
CA ILE A 421 -30.02 -21.22 -12.36
C ILE A 421 -31.17 -20.29 -12.80
N LYS A 422 -30.95 -18.99 -12.65
CA LYS A 422 -31.81 -17.90 -13.17
C LYS A 422 -30.96 -16.84 -13.86
N SER A 423 -31.57 -16.05 -14.75
CA SER A 423 -30.89 -15.01 -15.54
C SER A 423 -30.15 -13.94 -14.72
N GLU A 424 -30.52 -13.75 -13.45
CA GLU A 424 -29.86 -12.80 -12.53
C GLU A 424 -28.75 -13.44 -11.66
N PHE A 425 -28.21 -14.61 -12.02
CA PHE A 425 -27.21 -15.36 -11.24
C PHE A 425 -26.07 -14.50 -10.64
N PHE A 426 -25.41 -13.65 -11.45
CA PHE A 426 -24.33 -12.77 -10.96
C PHE A 426 -24.81 -11.78 -9.89
N LYS A 427 -26.00 -11.20 -10.06
CA LYS A 427 -26.63 -10.28 -9.10
C LYS A 427 -27.01 -11.04 -7.81
N LEU A 428 -27.47 -12.28 -7.94
CA LEU A 428 -27.85 -13.15 -6.81
C LEU A 428 -26.61 -13.58 -5.99
N ILE A 429 -25.51 -13.98 -6.63
CA ILE A 429 -24.23 -14.21 -5.96
C ILE A 429 -23.66 -12.91 -5.35
N HIS A 430 -23.68 -11.80 -6.08
CA HIS A 430 -23.22 -10.50 -5.56
C HIS A 430 -23.99 -10.14 -4.28
N VAL A 431 -25.33 -10.22 -4.29
CA VAL A 431 -26.19 -10.00 -3.11
C VAL A 431 -25.90 -10.97 -1.96
N ARG A 432 -25.58 -12.25 -2.23
CA ARG A 432 -25.22 -13.23 -1.19
C ARG A 432 -23.86 -12.92 -0.56
N ILE A 433 -22.83 -12.63 -1.36
CA ILE A 433 -21.49 -12.26 -0.85
C ILE A 433 -21.56 -10.91 -0.13
N TYR A 434 -22.24 -9.92 -0.72
CA TYR A 434 -22.48 -8.59 -0.14
C TYR A 434 -23.15 -8.68 1.23
N ARG A 435 -24.19 -9.53 1.40
CA ARG A 435 -24.83 -9.77 2.70
C ARG A 435 -24.00 -10.60 3.65
N TYR A 436 -23.21 -11.58 3.20
CA TYR A 436 -22.23 -12.24 4.07
C TYR A 436 -21.27 -11.20 4.65
N ILE A 437 -20.72 -10.32 3.79
CA ILE A 437 -19.79 -9.28 4.24
C ILE A 437 -20.51 -8.30 5.18
N ILE A 438 -21.68 -7.77 4.85
CA ILE A 438 -22.40 -6.82 5.74
C ILE A 438 -22.80 -7.47 7.06
N ASN A 439 -23.29 -8.70 7.08
CA ASN A 439 -23.68 -9.38 8.32
C ASN A 439 -22.47 -9.72 9.22
N TYR A 440 -21.24 -9.73 8.66
CA TYR A 440 -20.00 -10.07 9.36
C TYR A 440 -19.12 -8.84 9.66
N TYR A 441 -19.19 -7.78 8.84
CA TYR A 441 -18.36 -6.57 8.91
C TYR A 441 -19.15 -5.27 9.16
N GLY A 442 -20.47 -5.26 8.97
CA GLY A 442 -21.32 -4.08 9.21
C GLY A 442 -21.36 -3.63 10.67
N THR A 443 -20.90 -4.47 11.59
CA THR A 443 -20.68 -4.18 13.01
C THR A 443 -19.35 -3.47 13.30
N PHE A 444 -18.47 -3.32 12.30
CA PHE A 444 -17.16 -2.68 12.44
C PHE A 444 -17.14 -1.29 11.79
N ASP A 445 -16.35 -0.39 12.36
CA ASP A 445 -16.25 0.98 11.88
C ASP A 445 -15.69 1.09 10.45
N ASN A 446 -16.20 2.07 9.72
CA ASN A 446 -15.78 2.47 8.38
C ASN A 446 -14.25 2.75 8.30
N THR A 447 -13.66 3.30 9.37
CA THR A 447 -12.20 3.50 9.46
C THR A 447 -11.42 2.19 9.37
N TYR A 448 -11.89 1.13 10.02
CA TYR A 448 -11.26 -0.19 10.01
C TYR A 448 -11.39 -0.89 8.65
N ILE A 449 -12.52 -0.72 7.95
CA ILE A 449 -12.70 -1.25 6.59
C ILE A 449 -11.73 -0.55 5.62
N LYS A 450 -11.64 0.79 5.69
CA LYS A 450 -10.68 1.59 4.92
C LYS A 450 -9.25 1.17 5.21
N PHE A 451 -8.88 0.99 6.49
CA PHE A 451 -7.56 0.51 6.90
C PHE A 451 -7.24 -0.87 6.28
N SER A 452 -8.19 -1.81 6.32
CA SER A 452 -8.03 -3.14 5.73
C SER A 452 -7.78 -3.08 4.20
N ILE A 453 -8.48 -2.20 3.48
CA ILE A 453 -8.29 -2.03 2.03
C ILE A 453 -6.97 -1.32 1.70
N VAL A 454 -6.56 -0.30 2.47
CA VAL A 454 -5.25 0.34 2.31
C VAL A 454 -4.13 -0.67 2.55
N LEU A 455 -4.26 -1.51 3.58
CA LEU A 455 -3.30 -2.56 3.87
C LEU A 455 -3.24 -3.61 2.75
N TRP A 456 -4.39 -3.97 2.18
CA TRP A 456 -4.47 -4.86 1.02
C TRP A 456 -3.80 -4.29 -0.25
N LEU A 457 -3.90 -2.98 -0.49
CA LEU A 457 -3.19 -2.32 -1.59
C LEU A 457 -1.66 -2.36 -1.38
N ILE A 458 -1.20 -2.12 -0.15
CA ILE A 458 0.23 -2.19 0.20
C ILE A 458 0.78 -3.62 0.01
N LEU A 459 -0.03 -4.65 0.33
CA LEU A 459 0.33 -6.06 0.11
C LEU A 459 0.56 -6.43 -1.37
N ASN A 460 0.02 -5.65 -2.31
CA ASN A 460 0.15 -5.90 -3.75
C ASN A 460 1.29 -5.11 -4.43
N ARG A 461 2.10 -4.38 -3.67
CA ARG A 461 3.15 -3.45 -4.15
C ARG A 461 4.04 -4.00 -5.28
N GLU A 462 4.47 -5.27 -5.19
CA GLU A 462 5.41 -5.87 -6.16
C GLU A 462 4.80 -5.98 -7.56
N ASN A 463 3.51 -6.28 -7.66
CA ASN A 463 2.77 -6.30 -8.93
C ASN A 463 2.58 -4.87 -9.46
N PHE A 464 2.32 -3.90 -8.57
CA PHE A 464 2.21 -2.49 -8.95
C PHE A 464 3.52 -1.91 -9.51
N ILE A 465 4.70 -2.35 -9.05
CA ILE A 465 5.99 -1.92 -9.63
C ILE A 465 6.11 -2.34 -11.11
N VAL A 466 5.57 -3.50 -11.49
CA VAL A 466 5.54 -3.91 -12.91
C VAL A 466 4.57 -3.04 -13.72
N LEU A 467 3.36 -2.85 -13.19
CA LEU A 467 2.30 -2.06 -13.85
C LEU A 467 2.68 -0.59 -14.03
N PHE A 468 3.19 0.08 -12.99
CA PHE A 468 3.64 1.46 -13.06
C PHE A 468 5.03 1.61 -13.69
N GLY A 469 5.85 0.56 -13.71
CA GLY A 469 7.16 0.55 -14.39
C GLY A 469 7.05 0.44 -15.92
N ALA A 470 6.04 -0.26 -16.44
CA ALA A 470 5.92 -0.56 -17.86
C ALA A 470 5.92 0.68 -18.80
N PRO A 471 5.28 1.83 -18.46
CA PRO A 471 5.36 3.04 -19.26
C PRO A 471 6.77 3.66 -19.39
N PHE A 472 7.67 3.39 -18.43
CA PHE A 472 9.05 3.88 -18.47
C PHE A 472 9.98 2.99 -19.31
N VAL A 473 9.48 1.87 -19.84
CA VAL A 473 10.23 1.03 -20.77
C VAL A 473 10.21 1.66 -22.15
N HIS A 474 11.30 2.33 -22.53
CA HIS A 474 11.53 2.68 -23.93
C HIS A 474 11.46 1.43 -24.82
N THR A 475 10.36 1.33 -25.56
CA THR A 475 10.21 0.45 -26.70
C THR A 475 11.01 1.04 -27.86
N ASN A 476 12.21 0.48 -28.09
CA ASN A 476 13.00 0.82 -29.27
C ASN A 476 12.26 0.34 -30.54
N ASN A 477 11.34 1.16 -31.04
CA ASN A 477 10.68 1.00 -32.33
C ASN A 477 11.60 1.35 -33.52
N ASN A 478 12.92 1.39 -33.30
CA ASN A 478 13.91 1.44 -34.37
C ASN A 478 13.86 0.12 -35.12
N ARG A 479 13.05 0.07 -36.18
CA ARG A 479 13.31 -0.78 -37.34
C ARG A 479 14.65 -0.35 -37.94
N SER A 480 15.74 -0.91 -37.45
CA SER A 480 16.93 -1.03 -38.28
C SER A 480 16.55 -1.94 -39.46
N ASN A 481 16.54 -1.38 -40.66
CA ASN A 481 16.49 -2.18 -41.88
C ASN A 481 17.84 -2.89 -42.02
N ILE A 482 18.02 -3.99 -41.29
CA ILE A 482 19.12 -4.92 -41.50
C ILE A 482 18.80 -5.66 -42.80
N THR A 483 19.21 -5.08 -43.92
CA THR A 483 19.28 -5.78 -45.21
C THR A 483 20.31 -6.90 -45.07
N SER A 484 19.83 -8.14 -45.02
CA SER A 484 20.65 -9.34 -44.94
C SER A 484 21.42 -9.57 -46.25
N ASN A 485 22.63 -9.03 -46.33
CA ASN A 485 23.63 -9.41 -47.32
C ASN A 485 24.71 -10.25 -46.63
N ASP A 486 24.37 -11.51 -46.31
CA ASP A 486 25.35 -12.53 -45.94
C ASP A 486 26.16 -12.92 -47.20
N THR A 487 27.20 -12.15 -47.51
CA THR A 487 28.24 -12.52 -48.47
C THR A 487 29.61 -12.47 -47.80
N ILE A 488 30.06 -13.65 -47.36
CA ILE A 488 31.42 -13.89 -46.89
C ILE A 488 32.41 -13.49 -47.99
N ASN A 489 33.40 -12.68 -47.67
CA ASN A 489 34.62 -12.57 -48.46
C ASN A 489 35.82 -12.26 -47.57
N ASN A 490 36.82 -13.14 -47.60
CA ASN A 490 38.10 -12.92 -46.96
C ASN A 490 38.96 -12.01 -47.84
N SER A 491 39.49 -10.91 -47.30
CA SER A 491 40.85 -10.48 -47.61
C SER A 491 41.34 -9.46 -46.60
N SER A 492 42.62 -9.58 -46.25
CA SER A 492 43.39 -8.55 -45.57
C SER A 492 43.59 -7.35 -46.48
N PHE A 493 43.51 -6.13 -45.94
CA PHE A 493 44.43 -5.06 -46.35
C PHE A 493 44.68 -4.08 -45.21
N THR A 494 45.95 -3.75 -45.01
CA THR A 494 46.41 -2.64 -44.17
C THR A 494 46.31 -1.33 -44.94
N LEU A 495 46.00 -0.24 -44.25
CA LEU A 495 46.27 1.11 -44.75
C LEU A 495 46.55 2.03 -43.56
N ASN A 496 47.55 2.88 -43.73
CA ASN A 496 48.15 3.70 -42.67
C ASN A 496 47.58 5.14 -42.65
N ASN A 497 47.71 5.74 -41.47
CA ASN A 497 48.01 7.16 -41.22
C ASN A 497 46.98 8.29 -41.48
N ASP A 498 47.00 9.19 -40.50
CA ASP A 498 46.92 10.66 -40.58
C ASP A 498 45.74 11.36 -41.25
N SER A 499 44.94 12.07 -40.42
CA SER A 499 44.90 13.54 -40.54
C SER A 499 44.43 14.28 -39.29
N ASN A 500 45.09 15.42 -39.09
CA ASN A 500 45.04 16.42 -38.02
C ASN A 500 43.67 16.93 -37.50
N MET A 501 43.75 17.57 -36.33
CA MET A 501 42.73 18.40 -35.69
C MET A 501 42.24 19.58 -36.55
N VAL A 502 40.96 19.95 -36.43
CA VAL A 502 40.47 21.34 -36.49
C VAL A 502 39.38 21.54 -35.43
N ASN A 503 39.41 22.68 -34.70
CA ASN A 503 38.35 23.07 -33.77
C ASN A 503 37.16 23.70 -34.52
N GLY A 504 35.93 23.36 -34.14
CA GLY A 504 34.70 23.95 -34.70
C GLY A 504 33.61 24.18 -33.65
N ASN A 505 33.54 25.39 -33.11
CA ASN A 505 32.56 25.78 -32.10
C ASN A 505 31.32 26.38 -32.78
N SER A 506 30.12 25.83 -32.58
CA SER A 506 28.87 26.54 -32.87
C SER A 506 27.69 26.00 -32.06
N ASN A 507 27.10 26.87 -31.22
CA ASN A 507 25.71 26.70 -30.77
C ASN A 507 24.76 27.00 -31.93
N ILE A 508 23.56 26.40 -31.94
CA ILE A 508 22.32 27.11 -32.28
C ILE A 508 21.09 26.34 -31.77
N HIS A 509 20.02 27.08 -31.47
CA HIS A 509 18.76 26.58 -30.92
C HIS A 509 17.82 26.03 -32.00
N SER A 510 17.01 25.02 -31.62
CA SER A 510 15.58 24.80 -31.99
C SER A 510 15.12 24.83 -33.46
N VAL A 511 14.17 23.95 -33.79
CA VAL A 511 12.75 24.31 -34.01
C VAL A 511 11.89 23.04 -34.21
N ASN A 512 10.63 23.07 -33.76
CA ASN A 512 9.64 22.04 -34.08
C ASN A 512 9.01 22.30 -35.46
N SER A 513 8.73 21.24 -36.23
CA SER A 513 7.74 21.30 -37.32
C SER A 513 6.89 20.04 -37.34
N ASN A 514 5.58 20.19 -37.11
CA ASN A 514 4.60 19.15 -37.40
C ASN A 514 4.37 19.06 -38.91
N LEU A 515 4.12 17.87 -39.43
CA LEU A 515 3.37 17.68 -40.67
C LEU A 515 2.63 16.32 -40.64
N SER A 516 1.54 16.23 -41.38
CA SER A 516 0.40 15.36 -41.07
C SER A 516 0.00 14.43 -42.21
N ASN A 517 -0.70 13.35 -41.84
CA ASN A 517 -1.64 12.57 -42.65
C ASN A 517 -1.18 12.00 -44.01
N ASN A 518 -1.28 10.67 -44.16
CA ASN A 518 -2.49 10.15 -44.84
C ASN A 518 -2.71 8.64 -44.63
N ASN A 519 -3.94 8.20 -44.95
CA ASN A 519 -4.41 6.82 -44.79
C ASN A 519 -4.02 5.93 -45.99
N ASN A 520 -4.04 4.60 -45.79
CA ASN A 520 -4.85 3.71 -46.64
C ASN A 520 -5.08 2.32 -46.00
N LEU A 521 -6.12 1.63 -46.46
CA LEU A 521 -6.64 0.34 -45.97
C LEU A 521 -6.45 -0.79 -47.04
N PRO A 522 -6.84 -2.06 -46.79
CA PRO A 522 -6.10 -3.21 -47.32
C PRO A 522 -6.71 -3.87 -48.57
N ILE A 523 -5.97 -4.84 -49.12
CA ILE A 523 -6.45 -5.83 -50.11
C ILE A 523 -6.20 -7.25 -49.55
N GLN A 524 -6.96 -8.23 -50.04
CA GLN A 524 -7.20 -9.54 -49.43
C GLN A 524 -7.06 -10.66 -50.48
N SER A 525 -6.75 -11.90 -50.04
CA SER A 525 -6.86 -13.16 -50.81
C SER A 525 -5.79 -13.39 -51.92
N ASN A 526 -5.53 -14.60 -52.47
CA ASN A 526 -6.17 -15.91 -52.27
C ASN A 526 -5.26 -17.12 -52.69
N ILE A 527 -5.49 -18.29 -52.06
CA ILE A 527 -5.38 -19.68 -52.60
C ILE A 527 -3.99 -20.28 -53.00
N SER A 528 -3.93 -21.62 -52.99
CA SER A 528 -2.81 -22.59 -53.17
C SER A 528 -3.09 -23.49 -54.43
N PRO A 529 -2.63 -24.76 -54.62
CA PRO A 529 -1.56 -25.60 -54.01
C PRO A 529 -0.65 -26.30 -55.09
N ILE A 530 0.13 -27.35 -54.74
CA ILE A 530 0.31 -28.68 -55.46
C ILE A 530 1.61 -29.46 -55.06
N LEU A 531 1.43 -30.80 -54.88
CA LEU A 531 2.26 -32.04 -54.97
C LEU A 531 3.81 -32.02 -55.25
N THR A 532 4.66 -33.07 -55.04
CA THR A 532 4.66 -34.42 -54.38
C THR A 532 6.06 -35.09 -54.38
N ASN A 533 6.30 -36.07 -53.48
CA ASN A 533 7.25 -37.23 -53.55
C ASN A 533 8.76 -36.90 -53.68
N TYR A 534 9.76 -37.74 -53.33
CA TYR A 534 9.92 -39.19 -53.02
C TYR A 534 10.55 -39.36 -51.60
N SER A 535 10.39 -40.42 -50.78
CA SER A 535 10.71 -41.87 -50.94
C SER A 535 12.23 -42.15 -51.13
N ASN A 536 12.90 -43.14 -50.53
CA ASN A 536 12.56 -44.15 -49.50
C ASN A 536 13.87 -44.93 -49.10
N ILE A 537 13.80 -46.01 -48.29
CA ILE A 537 14.79 -47.14 -48.21
C ILE A 537 16.16 -46.85 -47.53
N PHE A 538 16.78 -47.70 -46.67
CA PHE A 538 16.42 -48.94 -45.91
C PHE A 538 17.41 -49.14 -44.72
N ASN A 539 17.07 -49.99 -43.74
CA ASN A 539 17.87 -50.96 -42.92
C ASN A 539 19.32 -50.69 -42.40
N SER A 540 19.86 -51.44 -41.42
CA SER A 540 19.33 -52.19 -40.24
C SER A 540 20.50 -52.66 -39.33
N ASP A 541 20.21 -53.53 -38.35
CA ASP A 541 21.14 -54.37 -37.56
C ASP A 541 21.93 -53.63 -36.44
N SER A 542 22.10 -54.08 -35.18
CA SER A 542 22.15 -55.37 -34.46
C SER A 542 23.53 -56.08 -34.48
N SER A 543 24.06 -56.72 -33.43
CA SER A 543 23.75 -56.77 -31.98
C SER A 543 24.75 -57.68 -31.20
N LEU A 544 24.81 -57.51 -29.86
CA LEU A 544 25.16 -58.54 -28.82
C LEU A 544 26.62 -59.01 -28.56
N PHE A 545 26.85 -59.38 -27.28
CA PHE A 545 27.83 -60.33 -26.69
C PHE A 545 29.36 -60.00 -26.73
N ASP A 546 30.21 -60.39 -25.76
CA ASP A 546 29.98 -61.04 -24.43
C ASP A 546 31.14 -60.86 -23.41
N ASN A 547 30.90 -61.23 -22.13
CA ASN A 547 31.80 -61.77 -21.06
C ASN A 547 33.18 -61.13 -20.74
N ASP A 548 33.68 -61.08 -19.49
CA ASP A 548 34.02 -62.22 -18.60
C ASP A 548 33.98 -61.89 -17.08
N GLU A 549 34.06 -62.94 -16.24
CA GLU A 549 33.92 -62.91 -14.76
C GLU A 549 35.27 -62.96 -13.98
N CYS A 550 35.24 -62.65 -12.67
CA CYS A 550 35.84 -63.53 -11.65
C CYS A 550 35.34 -63.25 -10.20
N LEU A 551 35.31 -64.30 -9.37
CA LEU A 551 34.97 -64.33 -7.91
C LEU A 551 36.28 -64.43 -7.07
N GLU A 552 36.35 -64.50 -5.73
CA GLU A 552 35.41 -64.49 -4.59
C GLU A 552 36.05 -63.63 -3.43
N THR A 553 36.10 -63.81 -2.09
CA THR A 553 35.65 -64.78 -1.04
C THR A 553 35.36 -64.02 0.28
N GLU A 554 34.46 -64.50 1.15
CA GLU A 554 34.29 -64.00 2.54
C GLU A 554 35.24 -64.65 3.58
N ARG A 555 35.61 -63.97 4.69
CA ARG A 555 35.16 -64.29 6.09
C ARG A 555 35.84 -63.48 7.23
N LYS A 556 35.39 -63.77 8.47
CA LYS A 556 35.52 -62.98 9.72
C LYS A 556 36.52 -63.55 10.73
N THR A 557 36.68 -62.82 11.85
CA THR A 557 37.19 -63.19 13.21
C THR A 557 38.68 -62.98 13.50
N MET A 558 39.15 -62.72 14.74
CA MET A 558 38.59 -62.08 15.97
C MET A 558 39.72 -61.99 17.03
N ASP A 559 39.59 -61.08 18.02
CA ASP A 559 40.23 -61.07 19.36
C ASP A 559 41.72 -60.72 19.63
N MET A 560 41.85 -59.68 20.47
CA MET A 560 42.62 -59.60 21.75
C MET A 560 44.16 -59.41 21.81
N THR A 561 44.57 -59.01 23.04
CA THR A 561 45.90 -58.70 23.59
C THR A 561 46.54 -57.39 23.09
N GLU A 562 46.94 -56.43 23.94
CA GLU A 562 47.89 -56.43 25.09
C GLU A 562 49.37 -56.53 24.66
N LYS A 563 50.33 -55.75 25.18
CA LYS A 563 50.35 -54.55 26.07
C LYS A 563 51.82 -54.03 26.14
N ASP A 564 52.19 -53.37 27.25
CA ASP A 564 53.55 -53.26 27.83
C ASP A 564 54.59 -52.42 27.05
N HIS A 565 55.00 -51.24 27.57
CA HIS A 565 56.00 -50.96 28.64
C HIS A 565 57.43 -50.81 28.07
N ASP A 566 58.35 -49.97 28.60
CA ASP A 566 58.29 -48.98 29.70
C ASP A 566 59.08 -47.70 29.26
N GLN A 567 59.57 -46.71 30.02
CA GLN A 567 59.79 -46.41 31.45
C GLN A 567 59.67 -44.87 31.62
N CYS A 568 59.16 -44.24 32.71
CA CYS A 568 59.72 -44.08 34.07
C CYS A 568 61.19 -43.53 34.07
N SER A 569 61.63 -42.62 34.95
CA SER A 569 61.06 -42.03 36.18
C SER A 569 61.79 -40.68 36.52
N VAL A 570 61.20 -39.58 37.06
CA VAL A 570 60.77 -39.24 38.45
C VAL A 570 61.75 -38.32 39.25
N ARG A 571 61.19 -37.27 39.94
CA ARG A 571 61.79 -36.42 41.03
C ARG A 571 62.89 -35.39 40.66
N THR A 572 63.20 -34.32 41.43
CA THR A 572 62.80 -33.86 42.80
C THR A 572 62.89 -32.32 42.99
N HIS A 573 62.27 -31.78 44.06
CA HIS A 573 62.58 -30.56 44.89
C HIS A 573 63.12 -29.24 44.26
N CYS A 574 62.58 -28.04 44.55
CA CYS A 574 62.38 -27.31 45.84
C CYS A 574 63.65 -26.71 46.49
N SER A 575 63.82 -25.38 46.40
CA SER A 575 64.12 -24.49 47.56
C SER A 575 64.07 -22.99 47.16
N ASN A 576 63.97 -22.10 48.16
CA ASN A 576 64.05 -20.63 48.04
C ASN A 576 65.50 -20.13 48.25
N CYS A 577 65.63 -18.80 48.38
CA CYS A 577 66.70 -18.04 49.06
C CYS A 577 67.92 -17.62 48.21
N ASP A 578 68.50 -16.43 48.38
CA ASP A 578 68.02 -15.17 49.01
C ASP A 578 68.99 -14.01 48.67
N ASN A 579 68.63 -12.78 49.07
CA ASN A 579 69.48 -11.59 49.29
C ASN A 579 70.08 -10.82 48.09
N ASP A 580 70.47 -9.54 48.22
CA ASP A 580 69.85 -8.36 48.88
C ASP A 580 70.64 -7.06 48.50
N ILE A 581 70.31 -5.93 49.16
CA ILE A 581 71.11 -4.70 49.42
C ILE A 581 70.65 -3.39 48.70
N ASN A 582 69.68 -2.72 49.35
CA ASN A 582 69.74 -1.35 49.90
C ASN A 582 69.96 -0.07 49.03
N ASN A 583 68.98 0.86 49.14
CA ASN A 583 69.08 2.29 49.55
C ASN A 583 69.85 3.34 48.68
N SER A 584 69.59 4.66 48.75
CA SER A 584 68.42 5.53 49.12
C SER A 584 68.81 7.03 48.95
N ILE A 585 67.89 8.00 49.16
CA ILE A 585 68.17 9.43 49.55
C ILE A 585 68.76 10.34 48.42
N ASP A 586 68.38 11.63 48.21
CA ASP A 586 67.22 12.43 48.66
C ASP A 586 66.90 13.66 47.76
N ASN A 587 65.62 14.08 47.83
CA ASN A 587 64.98 15.43 47.81
C ASN A 587 65.54 16.73 47.13
N ILE A 588 64.57 17.66 46.86
CA ILE A 588 64.68 19.12 46.59
C ILE A 588 65.21 19.48 45.16
N GLU A 589 64.73 20.50 44.42
CA GLU A 589 64.07 21.78 44.77
C GLU A 589 62.82 22.12 43.90
N THR A 590 62.13 23.24 44.20
CA THR A 590 60.90 23.68 43.49
C THR A 590 60.94 25.19 43.16
N MET A 591 60.20 25.58 42.11
CA MET A 591 59.88 26.96 41.64
C MET A 591 60.94 27.74 40.84
N SER A 592 60.58 28.05 39.59
CA SER A 592 60.37 29.46 39.22
C SER A 592 59.18 29.60 38.27
N LYS A 593 58.60 30.81 38.18
CA LYS A 593 57.46 31.12 37.29
C LYS A 593 57.96 31.85 36.05
N VAL A 594 57.59 31.40 34.85
CA VAL A 594 57.58 32.26 33.66
C VAL A 594 56.26 32.06 32.90
N THR A 595 55.52 33.16 32.73
CA THR A 595 54.20 33.17 32.11
C THR A 595 54.33 33.33 30.59
N TYR A 596 53.90 32.35 29.80
CA TYR A 596 53.73 32.50 28.35
C TYR A 596 52.34 32.02 27.90
N SER A 597 51.77 32.71 26.91
CA SER A 597 50.36 32.57 26.56
C SER A 597 50.05 31.22 25.88
N VAL A 598 49.13 30.45 26.46
CA VAL A 598 48.68 29.15 25.90
C VAL A 598 47.95 29.35 24.55
N SER A 599 47.44 30.56 24.30
CA SER A 599 46.76 30.99 23.08
C SER A 599 47.58 30.84 21.81
N GLU A 600 48.87 31.19 21.83
CA GLU A 600 49.70 31.24 20.60
C GLU A 600 50.24 29.85 20.19
N LYS A 601 50.60 29.01 21.16
CA LYS A 601 51.02 27.62 20.85
C LYS A 601 49.87 26.78 20.27
N LEU A 602 48.62 27.05 20.67
CA LEU A 602 47.46 26.26 20.22
C LEU A 602 46.96 26.59 18.80
N SER A 603 47.14 27.82 18.31
CA SER A 603 46.84 28.13 16.91
C SER A 603 47.86 27.49 15.97
N ILE A 604 49.16 27.74 16.23
CA ILE A 604 50.27 27.36 15.36
C ILE A 604 50.42 25.83 15.25
N HIS A 605 50.46 25.09 16.37
CA HIS A 605 50.58 23.62 16.33
C HIS A 605 49.40 22.93 15.62
N SER A 606 48.21 23.54 15.57
CA SER A 606 47.02 22.90 14.99
C SER A 606 47.06 22.80 13.47
N ASN A 607 47.68 23.75 12.77
CA ASN A 607 47.93 23.67 11.33
C ASN A 607 49.25 22.96 11.04
N TYR A 608 50.32 23.27 11.80
CA TYR A 608 51.65 22.70 11.54
C TYR A 608 51.64 21.17 11.62
N ASN A 609 50.98 20.59 12.63
CA ASN A 609 50.82 19.14 12.73
C ASN A 609 49.90 18.55 11.65
N GLU A 610 48.92 19.30 11.11
CA GLU A 610 48.01 18.80 10.08
C GLU A 610 48.67 18.80 8.68
N VAL A 611 49.65 19.68 8.44
CA VAL A 611 50.58 19.64 7.28
C VAL A 611 51.66 18.57 7.46
N LEU A 612 52.36 18.55 8.59
CA LEU A 612 53.47 17.61 8.83
C LEU A 612 53.00 16.15 8.75
N ASN A 613 51.82 15.82 9.30
CA ASN A 613 51.23 14.49 9.16
C ASN A 613 50.81 14.14 7.72
N LYS A 614 50.48 15.14 6.89
CA LYS A 614 50.11 14.90 5.48
C LYS A 614 51.34 14.52 4.66
N GLU A 615 52.43 15.27 4.81
CA GLU A 615 53.70 15.03 4.11
C GLU A 615 54.37 13.73 4.61
N TYR A 616 54.40 13.52 5.94
CA TYR A 616 54.86 12.26 6.55
C TYR A 616 54.08 11.04 6.05
N PHE A 617 52.75 11.15 5.91
CA PHE A 617 51.93 10.05 5.38
C PHE A 617 52.16 9.79 3.88
N GLN A 618 52.50 10.81 3.08
CA GLN A 618 52.91 10.60 1.69
C GLN A 618 54.30 9.93 1.60
N ALA A 619 55.27 10.40 2.39
CA ALA A 619 56.61 9.81 2.43
C ALA A 619 56.61 8.34 2.87
N LYS A 620 55.86 7.98 3.91
CA LYS A 620 55.82 6.61 4.47
C LYS A 620 55.26 5.56 3.50
N ASN A 621 54.44 5.95 2.52
CA ASN A 621 53.73 5.02 1.62
C ASN A 621 54.36 4.92 0.22
N THR A 622 55.58 5.41 0.02
CA THR A 622 56.32 5.21 -1.25
C THR A 622 57.12 3.90 -1.14
N PRO A 623 56.77 2.82 -1.87
CA PRO A 623 57.43 1.54 -1.68
C PRO A 623 58.83 1.51 -2.29
N LEU A 624 59.78 0.91 -1.57
CA LEU A 624 61.08 0.52 -2.12
C LEU A 624 60.96 -0.91 -2.65
N TYR A 625 60.99 -1.05 -3.97
CA TYR A 625 60.84 -2.33 -4.67
C TYR A 625 62.19 -3.00 -4.93
N THR A 626 62.21 -4.34 -4.92
CA THR A 626 63.30 -5.11 -5.53
C THR A 626 63.21 -5.11 -7.05
N ASP A 627 64.28 -5.53 -7.75
CA ASP A 627 64.25 -5.69 -9.22
C ASP A 627 63.18 -6.68 -9.69
N GLU A 628 62.86 -7.68 -8.86
CA GLU A 628 61.84 -8.70 -9.16
C GLU A 628 60.42 -8.14 -8.99
N GLN A 629 60.15 -7.45 -7.87
CA GLN A 629 58.89 -6.73 -7.66
C GLN A 629 58.67 -5.68 -8.76
N SER A 630 59.74 -4.98 -9.18
CA SER A 630 59.70 -3.98 -10.25
C SER A 630 59.34 -4.60 -11.62
N LYS A 631 59.84 -5.80 -11.94
CA LYS A 631 59.44 -6.55 -13.15
C LYS A 631 57.96 -6.93 -13.09
N ILE A 632 57.49 -7.44 -11.96
CA ILE A 632 56.08 -7.83 -11.76
C ILE A 632 55.15 -6.63 -11.95
N ILE A 633 55.50 -5.47 -11.37
CA ILE A 633 54.74 -4.22 -11.54
C ILE A 633 54.76 -3.76 -13.01
N ALA A 634 55.89 -3.90 -13.71
CA ALA A 634 55.99 -3.59 -15.14
C ALA A 634 55.04 -4.46 -16.00
N MET A 635 54.90 -5.75 -15.68
CA MET A 635 53.97 -6.66 -16.37
C MET A 635 52.49 -6.21 -16.27
N TYR A 636 52.12 -5.52 -15.18
CA TYR A 636 50.76 -5.01 -14.97
C TYR A 636 50.50 -3.60 -15.53
N GLN A 637 51.50 -2.87 -16.03
CA GLN A 637 51.33 -1.45 -16.44
C GLN A 637 50.25 -1.23 -17.53
N ASN A 638 50.03 -2.21 -18.40
CA ASN A 638 49.04 -2.12 -19.48
C ASN A 638 47.68 -2.78 -19.13
N ILE A 639 47.56 -3.45 -17.98
CA ILE A 639 46.36 -4.18 -17.58
C ILE A 639 45.37 -3.23 -16.91
N LYS A 640 44.22 -3.00 -17.57
CA LYS A 640 43.17 -2.08 -17.10
C LYS A 640 42.10 -2.79 -16.26
N HIS A 641 41.87 -4.08 -16.52
CA HIS A 641 40.84 -4.90 -15.92
C HIS A 641 41.41 -6.21 -15.33
N GLY A 642 40.70 -6.80 -14.38
CA GLY A 642 40.94 -8.17 -13.91
C GLY A 642 39.67 -8.83 -13.36
N PHE A 643 39.73 -10.12 -13.09
CA PHE A 643 38.67 -10.91 -12.48
C PHE A 643 39.07 -11.37 -11.08
N LEU A 644 38.17 -11.20 -10.10
CA LEU A 644 38.35 -11.65 -8.72
C LEU A 644 37.28 -12.69 -8.39
N ILE A 645 37.70 -13.95 -8.30
CA ILE A 645 36.87 -15.08 -7.90
C ILE A 645 37.09 -15.30 -6.41
N VAL A 646 36.04 -15.54 -5.62
CA VAL A 646 36.17 -15.77 -4.17
C VAL A 646 35.68 -17.16 -3.82
N CYS A 647 36.59 -18.04 -3.40
CA CYS A 647 36.34 -19.48 -3.26
C CYS A 647 36.26 -19.92 -1.80
N HIS A 648 35.43 -20.94 -1.54
CA HIS A 648 35.30 -21.61 -0.24
C HIS A 648 34.78 -23.05 -0.43
N ASN A 649 35.70 -24.01 -0.51
CA ASN A 649 35.46 -25.38 -0.97
C ASN A 649 34.79 -25.43 -2.36
N SER A 650 35.52 -24.91 -3.36
CA SER A 650 35.03 -24.62 -4.70
C SER A 650 35.61 -25.54 -5.79
N SER A 651 36.36 -26.60 -5.43
CA SER A 651 37.04 -27.48 -6.39
C SER A 651 36.11 -28.10 -7.46
N ASP A 652 34.87 -28.43 -7.10
CA ASP A 652 33.88 -29.03 -8.00
C ASP A 652 33.27 -28.04 -9.03
N VAL A 653 33.32 -26.72 -8.77
CA VAL A 653 32.65 -25.69 -9.59
C VAL A 653 33.63 -24.77 -10.34
N LEU A 654 34.77 -24.46 -9.73
CA LEU A 654 35.79 -23.56 -10.28
C LEU A 654 36.29 -23.95 -11.69
N PRO A 655 36.45 -25.23 -12.08
CA PRO A 655 36.92 -25.60 -13.41
C PRO A 655 36.09 -25.02 -14.57
N ALA A 656 34.77 -25.03 -14.46
CA ALA A 656 33.88 -24.50 -15.51
C ALA A 656 33.98 -22.97 -15.63
N THR A 657 34.08 -22.29 -14.48
CA THR A 657 34.31 -20.84 -14.40
C THR A 657 35.65 -20.44 -15.05
N LEU A 658 36.72 -21.20 -14.79
CA LEU A 658 38.03 -20.96 -15.41
C LEU A 658 38.03 -21.26 -16.92
N GLU A 659 37.36 -22.32 -17.38
CA GLU A 659 37.25 -22.63 -18.81
C GLU A 659 36.44 -21.58 -19.59
N CYS A 660 35.48 -20.91 -18.96
CA CYS A 660 34.80 -19.75 -19.54
C CYS A 660 35.68 -18.50 -19.55
N LEU A 661 36.36 -18.17 -18.45
CA LEU A 661 37.18 -16.96 -18.34
C LEU A 661 38.39 -16.98 -19.30
N LEU A 662 39.09 -18.10 -19.41
CA LEU A 662 40.30 -18.22 -20.24
C LEU A 662 40.05 -18.15 -21.76
N LYS A 663 38.79 -17.99 -22.19
CA LYS A 663 38.41 -17.65 -23.58
C LYS A 663 38.38 -16.15 -23.85
N ILE A 664 38.22 -15.33 -22.80
CA ILE A 664 38.01 -13.88 -22.89
C ILE A 664 39.10 -13.06 -22.17
N THR A 665 39.96 -13.71 -21.36
CA THR A 665 41.05 -13.05 -20.64
C THR A 665 42.25 -14.00 -20.44
N ILE A 666 43.37 -13.44 -20.00
CA ILE A 666 44.64 -14.13 -19.77
C ILE A 666 44.81 -14.55 -18.29
N PRO A 667 45.60 -15.60 -17.98
CA PRO A 667 45.84 -16.06 -16.60
C PRO A 667 46.20 -14.95 -15.60
N MET A 668 47.11 -14.04 -15.96
CA MET A 668 47.60 -12.94 -15.09
C MET A 668 46.52 -11.90 -14.74
N CYS A 669 45.39 -11.89 -15.43
CA CYS A 669 44.22 -11.06 -15.10
C CYS A 669 43.24 -11.74 -14.14
N ILE A 670 43.45 -13.02 -13.76
CA ILE A 670 42.55 -13.79 -12.90
C ILE A 670 43.19 -13.94 -11.50
N PHE A 671 42.43 -13.53 -10.48
CA PHE A 671 42.81 -13.57 -9.08
C PHE A 671 41.83 -14.45 -8.30
N ILE A 672 42.35 -15.50 -7.65
CA ILE A 672 41.59 -16.39 -6.78
C ILE A 672 41.81 -15.95 -5.34
N ALA A 673 40.72 -15.58 -4.66
CA ALA A 673 40.68 -15.27 -3.25
C ALA A 673 40.08 -16.45 -2.47
N GLU A 674 40.92 -17.38 -2.06
CA GLU A 674 40.53 -18.45 -1.14
C GLU A 674 40.23 -17.86 0.25
N ASN A 675 39.14 -18.31 0.90
CA ASN A 675 38.85 -17.95 2.29
C ASN A 675 38.44 -19.16 3.16
N GLY A 676 39.36 -19.63 4.00
CA GLY A 676 39.03 -20.54 5.11
C GLY A 676 38.53 -21.94 4.75
N SER A 677 38.81 -22.46 3.56
CA SER A 677 38.62 -23.89 3.22
C SER A 677 39.55 -24.79 4.05
N ASN A 678 39.29 -26.10 4.07
CA ASN A 678 40.17 -27.08 4.70
C ASN A 678 41.47 -27.31 3.87
N SER A 679 42.53 -27.84 4.49
CA SER A 679 43.85 -27.94 3.84
C SER A 679 43.90 -28.84 2.60
N GLU A 680 43.15 -29.95 2.59
CA GLU A 680 43.05 -30.85 1.43
C GLU A 680 42.40 -30.13 0.24
N GLU A 681 41.33 -29.39 0.51
CA GLU A 681 40.60 -28.60 -0.47
C GLU A 681 41.40 -27.38 -0.98
N LYS A 682 42.21 -26.75 -0.11
CA LYS A 682 43.16 -25.71 -0.54
C LYS A 682 44.22 -26.25 -1.50
N GLN A 683 44.63 -27.51 -1.36
CA GLN A 683 45.55 -28.16 -2.31
C GLN A 683 44.83 -28.44 -3.63
N LYS A 684 43.66 -29.10 -3.61
CA LYS A 684 42.87 -29.37 -4.83
C LYS A 684 42.60 -28.11 -5.66
N MET A 685 42.23 -27.00 -5.02
CA MET A 685 42.02 -25.74 -5.72
C MET A 685 43.33 -25.17 -6.31
N LYS A 686 44.48 -25.32 -5.66
CA LYS A 686 45.78 -24.93 -6.24
C LYS A 686 46.15 -25.80 -7.43
N ASP A 687 45.96 -27.12 -7.34
CA ASP A 687 46.23 -28.07 -8.41
C ASP A 687 45.37 -27.77 -9.66
N ILE A 688 44.09 -27.44 -9.47
CA ILE A 688 43.18 -26.98 -10.54
C ILE A 688 43.69 -25.67 -11.16
N VAL A 689 44.05 -24.68 -10.34
CA VAL A 689 44.52 -23.36 -10.80
C VAL A 689 45.84 -23.46 -11.59
N ASP A 690 46.76 -24.31 -11.16
CA ASP A 690 48.00 -24.59 -11.86
C ASP A 690 47.77 -25.41 -13.14
N HIS A 691 46.87 -26.40 -13.13
CA HIS A 691 46.48 -27.15 -14.34
C HIS A 691 45.95 -26.21 -15.43
N TYR A 692 44.99 -25.34 -15.10
CA TYR A 692 44.40 -24.40 -16.07
C TYR A 692 45.42 -23.36 -16.56
N SER A 693 46.30 -22.87 -15.68
CA SER A 693 47.38 -21.94 -16.06
C SER A 693 48.39 -22.59 -17.02
N ASN A 694 48.82 -23.82 -16.72
CA ASN A 694 49.75 -24.58 -17.56
C ASN A 694 49.12 -25.01 -18.90
N ARG A 695 47.84 -25.41 -18.89
CA ARG A 695 47.06 -25.68 -20.11
C ARG A 695 46.97 -24.45 -21.00
N PHE A 696 46.75 -23.25 -20.44
CA PHE A 696 46.73 -22.00 -21.21
C PHE A 696 48.09 -21.66 -21.82
N ARG A 697 49.19 -21.81 -21.05
CA ARG A 697 50.58 -21.62 -21.56
C ARG A 697 50.90 -22.57 -22.71
N TYR A 698 50.50 -23.83 -22.60
CA TYR A 698 50.71 -24.83 -23.64
C TYR A 698 49.94 -24.50 -24.93
N THR A 699 48.70 -24.01 -24.84
CA THR A 699 47.92 -23.60 -26.01
C THR A 699 48.27 -22.22 -26.56
N HIS A 700 48.97 -21.38 -25.78
CA HIS A 700 49.42 -20.05 -26.20
C HIS A 700 50.94 -19.85 -25.93
N PRO A 701 51.85 -20.44 -26.73
CA PRO A 701 53.30 -20.36 -26.49
C PRO A 701 53.90 -18.95 -26.55
N SER A 702 53.17 -17.95 -27.03
CA SER A 702 53.54 -16.53 -27.00
C SER A 702 53.23 -15.83 -25.66
N TYR A 703 52.55 -16.52 -24.73
CA TYR A 703 52.13 -15.96 -23.45
C TYR A 703 53.25 -16.03 -22.40
N ASN A 704 53.98 -14.91 -22.25
CA ASN A 704 55.04 -14.74 -21.25
C ASN A 704 54.55 -14.11 -19.93
N GLY A 705 53.27 -14.26 -19.59
CA GLY A 705 52.68 -13.70 -18.37
C GLY A 705 52.74 -14.63 -17.15
N LEU A 706 52.35 -14.09 -15.99
CA LEU A 706 52.16 -14.89 -14.77
C LEU A 706 51.03 -15.93 -14.92
N ASN A 707 50.96 -16.88 -14.00
CA ASN A 707 49.83 -17.80 -13.89
C ASN A 707 48.56 -17.08 -13.39
N ILE A 708 47.44 -17.82 -13.27
CA ILE A 708 46.31 -17.42 -12.43
C ILE A 708 46.84 -17.26 -11.00
N ILE A 709 46.51 -16.14 -10.37
CA ILE A 709 47.10 -15.78 -9.07
C ILE A 709 46.30 -16.39 -7.94
N TYR A 710 46.90 -17.30 -7.16
CA TYR A 710 46.25 -17.93 -6.03
C TYR A 710 46.61 -17.24 -4.71
N ALA A 711 45.62 -16.64 -4.07
CA ALA A 711 45.78 -15.96 -2.79
C ALA A 711 44.94 -16.62 -1.69
N ASN A 712 45.53 -16.79 -0.51
CA ASN A 712 44.99 -17.60 0.58
C ASN A 712 44.78 -16.76 1.85
N LEU A 713 43.53 -16.72 2.34
CA LEU A 713 43.19 -16.12 3.62
C LEU A 713 42.91 -17.22 4.67
N ASN A 714 43.68 -17.23 5.75
CA ASN A 714 43.51 -18.12 6.90
C ASN A 714 42.31 -17.74 7.81
N GLU A 715 41.28 -17.11 7.25
CA GLU A 715 40.04 -16.71 7.93
C GLU A 715 38.85 -16.83 6.97
N GLY A 716 37.80 -17.54 7.38
CA GLY A 716 36.57 -17.69 6.60
C GLY A 716 35.72 -16.41 6.54
N SER A 717 36.05 -15.49 5.63
CA SER A 717 35.18 -14.36 5.28
C SER A 717 35.40 -13.87 3.84
N LYS A 718 34.46 -14.19 2.94
CA LYS A 718 34.38 -13.73 1.53
C LYS A 718 34.76 -12.24 1.38
N THR A 719 34.10 -11.37 2.15
CA THR A 719 34.32 -9.91 2.06
C THR A 719 35.67 -9.46 2.63
N LEU A 720 36.31 -10.25 3.52
CA LEU A 720 37.66 -9.95 3.99
C LEU A 720 38.71 -10.39 2.96
N ALA A 721 38.54 -11.55 2.33
CA ALA A 721 39.43 -12.01 1.26
C ALA A 721 39.42 -11.05 0.06
N GLN A 722 38.22 -10.59 -0.35
CA GLN A 722 38.08 -9.48 -1.31
C GLN A 722 38.85 -8.23 -0.89
N PHE A 723 38.77 -7.84 0.39
CA PHE A 723 39.46 -6.66 0.89
C PHE A 723 40.98 -6.84 0.92
N CYS A 724 41.49 -7.93 1.48
CA CYS A 724 42.92 -8.15 1.65
C CYS A 724 43.63 -8.32 0.30
N LEU A 725 43.05 -9.06 -0.66
CA LEU A 725 43.62 -9.20 -2.00
C LEU A 725 43.72 -7.84 -2.71
N LEU A 726 42.62 -7.08 -2.77
CA LEU A 726 42.60 -5.75 -3.40
C LEU A 726 43.50 -4.74 -2.69
N ASN A 727 43.60 -4.83 -1.37
CA ASN A 727 44.48 -3.97 -0.57
C ASN A 727 45.95 -4.27 -0.85
N ASN A 728 46.31 -5.56 -0.94
CA ASN A 728 47.66 -5.99 -1.27
C ASN A 728 48.05 -5.53 -2.68
N LEU A 729 47.22 -5.75 -3.70
CA LEU A 729 47.47 -5.23 -5.07
C LEU A 729 47.66 -3.71 -5.08
N PHE A 730 46.79 -2.96 -4.37
CA PHE A 730 46.82 -1.50 -4.34
C PHE A 730 48.10 -0.94 -3.67
N TRP A 731 48.49 -1.44 -2.48
CA TRP A 731 49.69 -0.94 -1.78
C TRP A 731 51.01 -1.48 -2.34
N PHE A 732 50.98 -2.60 -3.05
CA PHE A 732 52.12 -3.10 -3.82
C PHE A 732 52.30 -2.36 -5.16
N GLY A 733 51.33 -1.55 -5.59
CA GLY A 733 51.44 -0.71 -6.79
C GLY A 733 50.99 -1.38 -8.10
N ILE A 734 50.28 -2.51 -8.02
CA ILE A 734 49.63 -3.13 -9.19
C ILE A 734 48.39 -2.31 -9.56
N ASN A 735 48.59 -1.36 -10.48
CA ASN A 735 47.64 -0.31 -10.83
C ASN A 735 46.53 -0.77 -11.81
N ILE A 736 45.87 -1.88 -11.50
CA ILE A 736 44.66 -2.31 -12.20
C ILE A 736 43.54 -1.31 -11.86
N GLN A 737 42.86 -0.78 -12.88
CA GLN A 737 41.90 0.32 -12.69
C GLN A 737 40.50 -0.21 -12.31
N TYR A 738 40.12 -1.36 -12.86
CA TYR A 738 38.80 -1.96 -12.74
C TYR A 738 38.89 -3.45 -12.43
N ILE A 739 37.92 -4.01 -11.70
CA ILE A 739 37.88 -5.44 -11.42
C ILE A 739 36.44 -5.99 -11.47
N SER A 740 36.25 -7.12 -12.14
CA SER A 740 35.02 -7.91 -12.07
C SER A 740 35.12 -8.86 -10.88
N VAL A 741 34.43 -8.55 -9.78
CA VAL A 741 34.23 -9.51 -8.70
C VAL A 741 33.15 -10.48 -9.14
N ILE A 742 33.43 -11.78 -9.07
CA ILE A 742 32.49 -12.86 -9.39
C ILE A 742 32.43 -13.90 -8.28
N ASP A 743 31.31 -14.62 -8.25
CA ASP A 743 31.19 -15.87 -7.49
C ASP A 743 31.84 -17.04 -8.28
N ASP A 744 32.04 -18.16 -7.60
CA ASP A 744 32.84 -19.30 -8.07
C ASP A 744 32.15 -20.20 -9.10
N ASP A 745 30.84 -20.05 -9.30
CA ASP A 745 30.00 -20.82 -10.24
C ASP A 745 29.58 -20.05 -11.52
N VAL A 746 30.19 -18.89 -11.77
CA VAL A 746 29.68 -17.88 -12.70
C VAL A 746 30.27 -18.03 -14.10
N LEU A 747 29.41 -18.40 -15.04
CA LEU A 747 29.77 -18.62 -16.44
C LEU A 747 29.65 -17.29 -17.21
N ILE A 748 30.80 -16.68 -17.49
CA ILE A 748 30.91 -15.48 -18.34
C ILE A 748 30.84 -15.91 -19.82
N PRO A 749 29.96 -15.31 -20.64
CA PRO A 749 29.83 -15.71 -22.04
C PRO A 749 30.95 -15.13 -22.92
N GLU A 750 31.22 -15.80 -24.05
CA GLU A 750 32.24 -15.43 -25.04
C GLU A 750 31.97 -14.06 -25.71
N ASN A 751 30.76 -13.50 -25.58
CA ASN A 751 30.42 -12.15 -26.05
C ASN A 751 30.66 -11.05 -24.99
N TRP A 752 31.33 -11.35 -23.87
CA TRP A 752 31.82 -10.35 -22.93
C TRP A 752 33.10 -9.71 -23.49
N VAL A 753 33.08 -8.41 -23.76
CA VAL A 753 34.20 -7.67 -24.37
C VAL A 753 34.69 -6.59 -23.39
N GLU A 754 35.98 -6.64 -23.01
CA GLU A 754 36.55 -5.73 -21.99
C GLU A 754 36.31 -4.26 -22.35
N ASP A 755 36.67 -3.83 -23.57
CA ASP A 755 36.61 -2.42 -23.94
C ASP A 755 35.18 -1.84 -23.95
N GLU A 756 34.17 -2.66 -24.24
CA GLU A 756 32.75 -2.29 -24.13
C GLU A 756 32.32 -2.15 -22.67
N ILE A 757 32.73 -3.07 -21.80
CA ILE A 757 32.45 -3.02 -20.36
C ILE A 757 33.18 -1.83 -19.71
N LEU A 758 34.40 -1.53 -20.11
CA LEU A 758 35.13 -0.35 -19.66
C LEU A 758 34.55 0.95 -20.25
N SER A 759 33.87 0.91 -21.40
CA SER A 759 33.23 2.08 -22.01
C SER A 759 32.25 2.78 -21.07
N TYR A 760 31.50 2.05 -20.25
CA TYR A 760 30.57 2.65 -19.27
C TYR A 760 31.28 3.56 -18.25
N PHE A 761 32.51 3.23 -17.87
CA PHE A 761 33.31 4.05 -16.95
C PHE A 761 34.02 5.22 -17.65
N LYS A 762 34.40 5.04 -18.93
CA LYS A 762 34.97 6.10 -19.79
C LYS A 762 33.93 7.17 -20.12
N ASN A 763 32.71 6.75 -20.44
CA ASN A 763 31.63 7.61 -20.96
C ASN A 763 30.88 8.39 -19.85
N ASP A 764 30.77 7.85 -18.64
CA ASP A 764 30.18 8.54 -17.49
C ASP A 764 31.12 8.42 -16.26
N PRO A 765 31.93 9.45 -15.96
CA PRO A 765 32.91 9.40 -14.87
C PRO A 765 32.25 9.33 -13.47
N LYS A 766 30.92 9.36 -13.35
CA LYS A 766 30.20 9.06 -12.10
C LYS A 766 29.98 7.56 -11.90
N VAL A 767 30.06 6.73 -12.96
CA VAL A 767 29.98 5.28 -12.85
C VAL A 767 31.18 4.75 -12.07
N LYS A 768 30.90 3.96 -11.04
CA LYS A 768 31.91 3.32 -10.17
C LYS A 768 31.67 1.83 -9.94
N GLY A 769 30.49 1.33 -10.29
CA GLY A 769 30.19 -0.09 -10.38
C GLY A 769 29.24 -0.41 -11.55
N LEU A 770 29.24 -1.66 -11.99
CA LEU A 770 28.31 -2.22 -12.96
C LEU A 770 27.54 -3.39 -12.35
N ALA A 771 26.23 -3.40 -12.57
CA ALA A 771 25.35 -4.54 -12.33
C ALA A 771 25.11 -5.29 -13.64
N TYR A 772 25.09 -6.62 -13.60
CA TYR A 772 24.74 -7.44 -14.76
C TYR A 772 23.35 -8.09 -14.59
N PRO A 773 22.59 -8.24 -15.69
CA PRO A 773 21.62 -9.33 -15.85
C PRO A 773 22.20 -10.71 -15.48
N ILE A 774 21.35 -11.59 -14.97
CA ILE A 774 21.69 -12.98 -14.62
C ILE A 774 20.59 -13.94 -15.11
N ASN A 775 20.96 -15.09 -15.66
CA ASN A 775 20.09 -16.27 -15.81
C ASN A 775 20.54 -17.41 -14.88
N ALA A 776 19.67 -18.40 -14.67
CA ALA A 776 20.09 -19.70 -14.15
C ALA A 776 20.59 -20.58 -15.31
N SER A 777 21.85 -21.03 -15.29
CA SER A 777 22.43 -21.93 -16.31
C SER A 777 21.55 -23.17 -16.51
N ASN A 778 21.16 -23.80 -15.40
CA ASN A 778 20.33 -24.99 -15.36
C ASN A 778 18.81 -24.75 -15.44
N ARG A 779 18.36 -23.59 -15.95
CA ARG A 779 16.92 -23.21 -16.17
C ARG A 779 16.06 -24.19 -16.98
N ARG A 780 16.62 -25.28 -17.51
CA ARG A 780 15.90 -26.33 -18.27
C ARG A 780 15.65 -27.61 -17.48
N GLU A 781 16.32 -27.81 -16.34
CA GLU A 781 16.33 -29.09 -15.61
C GLU A 781 15.08 -29.35 -14.76
N GLY A 782 14.35 -28.31 -14.35
CA GLY A 782 13.21 -28.47 -13.46
C GLY A 782 12.44 -27.18 -13.16
N ILE A 783 11.33 -27.33 -12.43
CA ILE A 783 10.45 -26.23 -12.03
C ILE A 783 11.17 -25.17 -11.17
N VAL A 784 12.07 -25.59 -10.27
CA VAL A 784 12.75 -24.69 -9.32
C VAL A 784 13.77 -23.78 -10.05
N PRO A 785 14.65 -24.31 -10.93
CA PRO A 785 15.46 -23.45 -11.80
C PRO A 785 14.67 -22.52 -12.72
N VAL A 786 13.52 -22.95 -13.26
CA VAL A 786 12.65 -22.08 -14.07
C VAL A 786 12.10 -20.90 -13.27
N PHE A 787 11.61 -21.14 -12.05
CA PHE A 787 11.09 -20.07 -11.20
C PHE A 787 12.18 -19.12 -10.70
N GLN A 788 13.36 -19.62 -10.33
CA GLN A 788 14.47 -18.76 -9.90
C GLN A 788 15.07 -17.96 -11.08
N ASN A 789 15.11 -18.54 -12.29
CA ASN A 789 15.43 -17.77 -13.50
C ASN A 789 14.43 -16.63 -13.74
N PHE A 790 13.15 -16.87 -13.47
CA PHE A 790 12.13 -15.83 -13.62
C PHE A 790 12.24 -14.75 -12.53
N GLU A 791 12.53 -15.12 -11.28
CA GLU A 791 12.89 -14.17 -10.20
C GLU A 791 14.07 -13.28 -10.60
N TYR A 792 15.14 -13.85 -11.20
CA TYR A 792 16.26 -13.07 -11.75
C TYR A 792 15.82 -12.14 -12.89
N THR A 793 14.89 -12.56 -13.75
CA THR A 793 14.34 -11.73 -14.84
C THR A 793 13.56 -10.52 -14.28
N LEU A 794 12.77 -10.71 -13.22
CA LEU A 794 12.08 -9.62 -12.52
C LEU A 794 13.05 -8.68 -11.78
N ALA A 795 14.06 -9.25 -11.10
CA ALA A 795 15.09 -8.46 -10.41
C ALA A 795 15.94 -7.65 -11.40
N MET A 796 16.28 -8.21 -12.56
CA MET A 796 16.91 -7.51 -13.69
C MET A 796 16.01 -6.36 -14.18
N TYR A 797 14.71 -6.60 -14.35
CA TYR A 797 13.77 -5.57 -14.78
C TYR A 797 13.68 -4.39 -13.79
N SER A 798 13.54 -4.69 -12.48
CA SER A 798 13.62 -3.68 -11.42
C SER A 798 14.94 -2.90 -11.49
N LYS A 799 16.09 -3.57 -11.59
CA LYS A 799 17.40 -2.93 -11.73
C LYS A 799 17.51 -2.04 -12.97
N LYS A 800 16.85 -2.39 -14.09
CA LYS A 800 16.76 -1.53 -15.27
C LYS A 800 15.96 -0.26 -14.98
N VAL A 801 14.79 -0.35 -14.33
CA VAL A 801 14.02 0.83 -13.91
C VAL A 801 14.85 1.71 -12.95
N HIS A 802 15.65 1.10 -12.07
CA HIS A 802 16.55 1.85 -11.18
C HIS A 802 17.62 2.63 -11.96
N LYS A 803 18.26 1.99 -12.95
CA LYS A 803 19.18 2.63 -13.92
C LYS A 803 18.52 3.80 -14.64
N ASP A 804 17.38 3.56 -15.28
CA ASP A 804 16.75 4.54 -16.18
C ASP A 804 16.28 5.78 -15.40
N ILE A 805 15.89 5.62 -14.12
CA ILE A 805 15.61 6.73 -13.21
C ILE A 805 16.89 7.41 -12.71
N GLY A 806 18.02 6.71 -12.52
CA GLY A 806 19.33 7.35 -12.35
C GLY A 806 20.50 6.49 -11.85
N THR A 807 20.25 5.39 -11.14
CA THR A 807 21.30 4.45 -10.70
C THR A 807 20.68 3.15 -10.21
N VAL A 808 21.36 2.02 -10.45
CA VAL A 808 21.08 0.80 -9.70
C VAL A 808 21.51 1.00 -8.23
N VAL A 809 20.77 0.44 -7.27
CA VAL A 809 21.06 0.60 -5.84
C VAL A 809 22.22 -0.30 -5.38
N PHE A 810 22.33 -1.49 -5.97
CA PHE A 810 23.36 -2.49 -5.70
C PHE A 810 23.54 -3.41 -6.93
N PRO A 811 24.70 -4.09 -7.10
CA PRO A 811 24.94 -5.01 -8.22
C PRO A 811 24.06 -6.28 -8.11
N SER A 812 24.35 -7.29 -8.90
CA SER A 812 23.80 -8.64 -8.71
C SER A 812 24.83 -9.49 -7.98
N GLY A 813 24.40 -10.34 -7.03
CA GLY A 813 25.33 -11.05 -6.12
C GLY A 813 26.48 -11.78 -6.83
N ALA A 814 26.17 -12.48 -7.93
CA ALA A 814 27.13 -13.28 -8.67
C ALA A 814 28.18 -12.47 -9.46
N ILE A 815 27.93 -11.20 -9.83
CA ILE A 815 28.92 -10.37 -10.53
C ILE A 815 28.68 -8.86 -10.35
N GLY A 816 29.77 -8.14 -10.12
CA GLY A 816 29.86 -6.70 -10.36
C GLY A 816 31.25 -6.25 -10.78
N THR A 817 31.34 -5.44 -11.83
CA THR A 817 32.59 -4.77 -12.22
C THR A 817 32.69 -3.44 -11.51
N TRP A 818 33.83 -3.13 -10.88
CA TRP A 818 34.03 -1.93 -10.06
C TRP A 818 35.33 -1.23 -10.39
N SER A 819 35.39 0.09 -10.14
CA SER A 819 36.67 0.79 -10.02
C SER A 819 37.33 0.40 -8.69
N ILE A 820 38.55 -0.13 -8.72
CA ILE A 820 39.21 -0.77 -7.55
C ILE A 820 39.23 0.15 -6.31
N PRO A 821 39.64 1.44 -6.40
CA PRO A 821 39.60 2.33 -5.25
C PRO A 821 38.22 2.41 -4.60
N PHE A 822 37.15 2.54 -5.39
CA PHE A 822 35.79 2.66 -4.87
C PHE A 822 35.23 1.37 -4.27
N LEU A 823 35.68 0.21 -4.77
CA LEU A 823 35.37 -1.08 -4.16
C LEU A 823 36.08 -1.20 -2.80
N LEU A 824 37.36 -0.85 -2.70
CA LEU A 824 38.11 -0.78 -1.43
C LEU A 824 37.43 0.14 -0.42
N GLU A 825 36.93 1.32 -0.84
CA GLU A 825 36.15 2.21 0.03
C GLU A 825 34.89 1.53 0.61
N CYS A 826 34.18 0.74 -0.20
CA CYS A 826 33.00 0.00 0.23
C CYS A 826 33.36 -1.14 1.20
N LEU A 827 34.35 -1.95 0.85
CA LEU A 827 34.83 -3.10 1.62
C LEU A 827 35.40 -2.68 2.99
N TYR A 828 36.25 -1.66 3.03
CA TYR A 828 36.79 -1.08 4.28
C TYR A 828 35.68 -0.62 5.26
N ARG A 829 34.52 -0.23 4.74
CA ARG A 829 33.33 0.19 5.51
C ARG A 829 32.26 -0.91 5.65
N HIS A 830 32.54 -2.13 5.18
CA HIS A 830 31.72 -3.32 5.36
C HIS A 830 31.77 -3.84 6.81
N ASP A 831 30.82 -4.70 7.16
CA ASP A 831 30.72 -5.38 8.47
C ASP A 831 30.98 -6.90 8.37
N THR A 832 31.81 -7.31 7.39
CA THR A 832 32.28 -8.70 7.06
C THR A 832 31.24 -9.83 7.05
N VAL A 833 29.95 -9.51 7.05
CA VAL A 833 28.86 -10.48 7.09
C VAL A 833 28.29 -10.70 5.69
N PHE A 834 28.42 -11.94 5.24
CA PHE A 834 28.00 -12.50 3.95
C PHE A 834 26.53 -12.27 3.55
N ARG A 835 25.60 -12.12 4.52
CA ARG A 835 24.16 -11.94 4.23
C ARG A 835 23.87 -10.54 3.68
N GLY A 836 23.87 -10.42 2.35
CA GLY A 836 23.63 -9.19 1.59
C GLY A 836 24.85 -8.27 1.50
N ASP A 837 26.02 -8.83 1.19
CA ASP A 837 27.25 -8.05 0.98
C ASP A 837 27.19 -7.20 -0.31
N ASP A 838 26.62 -7.74 -1.39
CA ASP A 838 26.27 -7.02 -2.62
C ASP A 838 25.45 -5.74 -2.36
N LEU A 839 24.34 -5.88 -1.63
CA LEU A 839 23.45 -4.81 -1.17
C LEU A 839 24.20 -3.78 -0.32
N GLN A 840 25.15 -4.23 0.50
CA GLN A 840 25.95 -3.34 1.34
C GLN A 840 26.95 -2.53 0.55
N ILE A 841 27.66 -3.14 -0.39
CA ILE A 841 28.64 -2.46 -1.24
C ILE A 841 27.92 -1.38 -2.05
N GLY A 842 26.73 -1.67 -2.59
CA GLY A 842 25.87 -0.67 -3.25
C GLY A 842 25.46 0.50 -2.35
N LEU A 843 24.84 0.22 -1.19
CA LEU A 843 24.44 1.26 -0.23
C LEU A 843 25.62 2.04 0.38
N ARG A 844 26.83 1.47 0.39
CA ARG A 844 28.05 2.17 0.81
C ARG A 844 28.46 3.21 -0.23
N LEU A 845 28.44 2.88 -1.52
CA LEU A 845 28.70 3.83 -2.62
C LEU A 845 27.75 5.03 -2.55
N HIS A 846 26.43 4.76 -2.46
CA HIS A 846 25.40 5.80 -2.42
C HIS A 846 25.46 6.71 -1.20
N THR A 847 26.09 6.25 -0.11
CA THR A 847 26.30 7.05 1.11
C THR A 847 27.71 7.60 1.27
N MET A 848 28.52 7.71 0.20
CA MET A 848 29.89 8.22 0.32
C MET A 848 30.02 9.73 0.59
N TYR A 849 29.06 10.57 0.17
CA TYR A 849 29.20 12.04 0.21
C TYR A 849 29.70 12.59 1.57
N GLY A 850 30.71 13.45 1.53
CA GLY A 850 31.27 14.11 2.71
C GLY A 850 32.11 13.23 3.63
N LYS A 851 32.34 11.96 3.27
CA LYS A 851 33.28 11.06 3.98
C LYS A 851 34.69 11.22 3.40
N PRO A 852 35.76 11.14 4.21
CA PRO A 852 37.11 11.05 3.69
C PRO A 852 37.30 9.74 2.93
N ARG A 853 38.19 9.73 1.93
CA ARG A 853 38.57 8.53 1.19
C ARG A 853 39.52 7.67 2.06
N PHE A 854 39.49 6.36 1.89
CA PHE A 854 40.44 5.39 2.42
C PHE A 854 41.71 5.37 1.56
N CYS A 855 41.56 5.32 0.23
CA CYS A 855 42.69 5.30 -0.70
C CYS A 855 43.48 6.63 -0.73
N ASN A 856 42.85 7.75 -0.37
CA ASN A 856 43.52 9.03 -0.09
C ASN A 856 42.89 9.76 1.11
N PRO A 857 43.38 9.54 2.35
CA PRO A 857 42.81 10.13 3.58
C PRO A 857 42.78 11.67 3.67
N ASN A 858 43.44 12.36 2.73
CA ASN A 858 43.40 13.80 2.60
C ASN A 858 42.17 14.29 1.82
N GLU A 859 41.65 13.48 0.91
CA GLU A 859 40.51 13.80 0.05
C GLU A 859 39.15 13.43 0.67
N ILE A 860 38.10 14.04 0.14
CA ILE A 860 36.71 13.79 0.49
C ILE A 860 35.96 13.26 -0.74
N HIS A 861 34.95 12.43 -0.51
CA HIS A 861 34.02 11.98 -1.54
C HIS A 861 33.01 13.07 -1.91
N GLU A 862 33.02 13.46 -3.18
CA GLU A 862 32.06 14.39 -3.80
C GLU A 862 30.66 13.80 -3.96
N GLY A 863 30.51 12.48 -3.90
CA GLY A 863 29.23 11.79 -4.03
C GLY A 863 28.71 11.74 -5.46
N ASN A 864 27.39 11.54 -5.62
CA ASN A 864 26.72 11.35 -6.92
C ASN A 864 27.27 10.18 -7.76
N TYR A 865 27.95 9.22 -7.11
CA TYR A 865 28.46 8.01 -7.75
C TYR A 865 27.30 7.09 -8.13
N LYS A 866 27.48 6.38 -9.23
CA LYS A 866 26.45 5.62 -9.93
C LYS A 866 26.89 4.16 -10.09
N ILE A 867 25.91 3.27 -9.96
CA ILE A 867 25.98 1.89 -10.45
C ILE A 867 25.15 1.85 -11.72
N GLU A 868 25.80 1.49 -12.82
CA GLU A 868 25.19 1.39 -14.15
C GLU A 868 24.90 -0.09 -14.45
N MET A 869 24.11 -0.38 -15.48
CA MET A 869 23.77 -1.76 -15.89
C MET A 869 24.45 -2.11 -17.20
N ALA A 870 25.27 -3.16 -17.16
CA ALA A 870 25.91 -3.74 -18.33
C ALA A 870 24.87 -4.42 -19.25
N HIS A 871 25.20 -4.56 -20.54
CA HIS A 871 24.33 -5.22 -21.52
C HIS A 871 24.51 -6.75 -21.56
N VAL A 872 25.69 -7.26 -21.20
CA VAL A 872 26.01 -8.70 -21.16
C VAL A 872 25.20 -9.37 -20.04
N THR A 873 24.69 -10.58 -20.30
CA THR A 873 24.02 -11.42 -19.30
C THR A 873 24.94 -12.58 -18.94
N VAL A 874 25.09 -12.89 -17.65
CA VAL A 874 25.86 -14.07 -17.19
C VAL A 874 24.93 -15.18 -16.69
N ASP A 875 25.42 -16.42 -16.69
CA ASP A 875 24.67 -17.58 -16.19
C ASP A 875 25.34 -18.13 -14.91
N THR A 876 24.54 -18.54 -13.91
CA THR A 876 24.96 -19.10 -12.60
C THR A 876 24.09 -20.33 -12.27
N VAL A 877 24.55 -21.25 -11.42
CA VAL A 877 23.80 -22.47 -11.07
C VAL A 877 22.78 -22.16 -9.96
N VAL A 878 21.60 -22.77 -10.03
CA VAL A 878 20.57 -22.59 -8.98
C VAL A 878 19.98 -23.93 -8.49
N PRO A 879 19.45 -23.98 -7.25
CA PRO A 879 18.94 -25.22 -6.66
C PRO A 879 17.91 -25.96 -7.51
N ARG A 880 18.15 -27.26 -7.70
CA ARG A 880 17.18 -28.20 -8.31
C ARG A 880 15.96 -28.44 -7.40
N CYS A 881 16.12 -28.29 -6.09
CA CYS A 881 15.16 -28.73 -5.07
C CYS A 881 14.50 -27.56 -4.31
N TYR A 882 13.20 -27.71 -4.02
CA TYR A 882 12.40 -26.67 -3.37
C TYR A 882 12.68 -26.58 -1.85
N ILE A 883 12.70 -27.74 -1.19
CA ILE A 883 12.83 -27.93 0.27
C ILE A 883 13.63 -29.23 0.50
N HIS A 884 14.54 -29.26 1.47
CA HIS A 884 15.01 -30.50 2.07
C HIS A 884 14.52 -30.58 3.53
N LEU A 885 13.83 -31.66 3.90
CA LEU A 885 13.24 -31.80 5.24
C LEU A 885 14.30 -31.70 6.37
N LYS A 886 15.52 -32.17 6.10
CA LYS A 886 16.69 -32.06 7.00
C LYS A 886 17.10 -30.61 7.33
N GLU A 887 16.80 -29.64 6.46
CA GLU A 887 17.15 -28.22 6.66
C GLU A 887 16.22 -27.49 7.65
N PHE A 888 15.07 -28.07 7.98
CA PHE A 888 14.02 -27.52 8.85
C PHE A 888 13.92 -28.21 10.21
N LEU A 889 14.55 -29.37 10.38
CA LEU A 889 14.59 -30.08 11.64
C LEU A 889 15.79 -29.66 12.50
N PRO A 890 15.66 -29.65 13.85
CA PRO A 890 16.79 -29.60 14.75
C PRO A 890 17.81 -30.71 14.43
N HIS A 891 19.11 -30.41 14.60
CA HIS A 891 20.21 -31.31 14.22
C HIS A 891 20.09 -32.74 14.82
N CYS A 892 19.57 -32.84 16.05
CA CYS A 892 19.31 -34.12 16.74
C CYS A 892 18.28 -35.02 16.04
N LEU A 893 17.37 -34.44 15.26
CA LEU A 893 16.38 -35.16 14.44
C LEU A 893 16.85 -35.27 12.98
N GLY A 894 17.40 -34.19 12.42
CA GLY A 894 17.86 -34.14 11.02
C GLY A 894 18.95 -35.17 10.69
N LYS A 895 19.75 -35.61 11.67
CA LYS A 895 20.76 -36.67 11.49
C LYS A 895 20.20 -38.04 11.08
N TYR A 896 18.90 -38.29 11.28
CA TYR A 896 18.24 -39.56 10.90
C TYR A 896 17.61 -39.54 9.50
N LEU A 897 17.67 -38.42 8.78
CA LEU A 897 17.19 -38.32 7.40
C LEU A 897 18.33 -38.54 6.41
N LYS A 898 18.07 -39.35 5.38
CA LYS A 898 18.94 -39.46 4.19
C LYS A 898 19.15 -38.06 3.60
N GLU A 899 20.38 -37.78 3.19
CA GLU A 899 20.68 -36.54 2.46
C GLU A 899 20.10 -36.61 1.04
N CYS A 900 19.85 -35.44 0.45
CA CYS A 900 19.34 -35.37 -0.92
C CYS A 900 20.51 -35.52 -1.90
N ASP A 901 20.34 -36.39 -2.88
CA ASP A 901 21.36 -36.74 -3.90
C ASP A 901 21.73 -35.57 -4.85
N CYS A 902 21.28 -34.34 -4.55
CA CYS A 902 21.62 -33.12 -5.30
C CYS A 902 22.79 -32.31 -4.72
N GLY A 903 23.29 -32.64 -3.51
CA GLY A 903 24.47 -32.02 -2.89
C GLY A 903 24.36 -30.53 -2.47
N GLN A 904 23.33 -29.81 -2.91
CA GLN A 904 23.17 -28.36 -2.72
C GLN A 904 22.13 -28.01 -1.63
N TYR A 905 22.14 -26.77 -1.14
CA TYR A 905 21.03 -26.24 -0.34
C TYR A 905 19.76 -26.06 -1.17
N SER A 906 18.58 -26.30 -0.58
CA SER A 906 17.32 -26.04 -1.27
C SER A 906 17.06 -24.54 -1.47
N LEU A 907 16.18 -24.21 -2.44
CA LEU A 907 15.67 -22.86 -2.65
C LEU A 907 15.15 -22.25 -1.33
N SER A 908 14.37 -23.01 -0.56
CA SER A 908 13.80 -22.52 0.70
C SER A 908 14.86 -22.14 1.72
N ARG A 909 15.97 -22.89 1.79
CA ARG A 909 17.12 -22.58 2.64
C ARG A 909 17.84 -21.32 2.16
N GLN A 910 18.04 -21.15 0.85
CA GLN A 910 18.61 -19.91 0.30
C GLN A 910 17.78 -18.68 0.67
N ARG A 911 16.45 -18.72 0.46
CA ARG A 911 15.55 -17.59 0.77
C ARG A 911 15.45 -17.33 2.28
N ILE A 912 15.04 -18.31 3.08
CA ILE A 912 14.75 -18.14 4.52
C ILE A 912 15.98 -17.80 5.35
N VAL A 913 17.15 -18.36 5.01
CA VAL A 913 18.34 -18.30 5.88
C VAL A 913 19.43 -17.36 5.36
N TYR A 914 19.45 -16.99 4.08
CA TYR A 914 20.51 -16.14 3.52
C TYR A 914 19.98 -14.82 2.93
N TRP A 915 18.98 -14.87 2.03
CA TRP A 915 18.56 -13.69 1.26
C TRP A 915 17.51 -12.83 1.98
N GLU A 916 16.38 -13.40 2.37
CA GLU A 916 15.28 -12.64 2.99
C GLU A 916 15.70 -12.00 4.34
N PRO A 917 16.46 -12.67 5.24
CA PRO A 917 16.98 -12.03 6.46
C PRO A 917 17.86 -10.81 6.18
N ALA A 918 18.53 -10.75 5.02
CA ALA A 918 19.31 -9.59 4.63
C ALA A 918 18.41 -8.36 4.38
N ARG A 919 17.18 -8.52 3.89
CA ARG A 919 16.23 -7.40 3.75
C ARG A 919 15.93 -6.78 5.12
N HIS A 920 15.48 -7.58 6.08
CA HIS A 920 15.15 -7.12 7.44
C HIS A 920 16.37 -6.51 8.15
N ARG A 921 17.53 -7.17 8.08
CA ARG A 921 18.83 -6.71 8.61
C ARG A 921 19.21 -5.30 8.15
N PHE A 922 18.74 -4.88 6.97
CA PHE A 922 19.12 -3.62 6.34
C PHE A 922 18.18 -2.45 6.60
N PHE A 923 17.09 -2.63 7.35
CA PHE A 923 16.15 -1.54 7.72
C PHE A 923 16.86 -0.24 8.15
N PHE A 924 17.76 -0.30 9.13
CA PHE A 924 18.53 0.87 9.58
C PHE A 924 19.59 1.37 8.57
N LYS A 925 20.03 0.52 7.63
CA LYS A 925 20.96 0.89 6.55
C LYS A 925 20.23 1.65 5.43
N PHE A 926 18.99 1.26 5.11
CA PHE A 926 18.09 2.01 4.23
C PHE A 926 17.70 3.36 4.84
N LEU A 927 17.31 3.38 6.13
CA LEU A 927 16.97 4.62 6.84
C LEU A 927 18.18 5.59 6.89
N TYR A 928 19.38 5.06 7.17
CA TYR A 928 20.62 5.83 7.09
C TYR A 928 20.89 6.38 5.68
N CYS A 929 20.51 5.67 4.61
CA CYS A 929 20.65 6.16 3.23
C CYS A 929 19.68 7.32 2.95
N ILE A 930 18.40 7.19 3.32
CA ILE A 930 17.37 8.24 3.18
C ILE A 930 17.81 9.52 3.91
N LEU A 931 18.28 9.38 5.16
CA LEU A 931 18.74 10.49 6.00
C LEU A 931 20.16 10.97 5.69
N HIS A 932 20.90 10.31 4.77
CA HIS A 932 22.25 10.72 4.39
C HIS A 932 22.23 12.09 3.70
N LYS A 933 23.18 12.98 4.03
CA LYS A 933 23.26 14.29 3.37
C LYS A 933 23.74 14.12 1.92
N CYS A 934 23.17 14.89 1.00
CA CYS A 934 23.55 14.96 -0.41
C CYS A 934 23.18 16.34 -0.97
N ARG A 935 23.66 16.71 -2.16
CA ARG A 935 23.21 17.93 -2.87
C ARG A 935 21.99 17.58 -3.75
N TRP A 936 21.17 18.55 -4.09
CA TRP A 936 19.97 18.34 -4.94
C TRP A 936 20.30 17.86 -6.36
N ASN A 937 21.47 18.20 -6.90
CA ASN A 937 21.95 17.68 -8.19
C ASN A 937 22.57 16.27 -8.11
N HIS A 938 22.55 15.60 -6.94
CA HIS A 938 23.04 14.23 -6.80
C HIS A 938 21.98 13.20 -7.22
N ARG A 939 21.59 13.21 -8.50
CA ARG A 939 20.53 12.34 -9.07
C ARG A 939 20.72 10.88 -8.64
N ALA A 940 21.91 10.30 -8.75
CA ALA A 940 22.15 8.91 -8.35
C ALA A 940 21.84 8.68 -6.86
N THR A 941 22.34 9.54 -5.97
CA THR A 941 22.04 9.44 -4.52
C THR A 941 20.55 9.63 -4.23
N LEU A 942 19.85 10.56 -4.90
CA LEU A 942 18.42 10.77 -4.72
C LEU A 942 17.58 9.58 -5.22
N THR A 943 17.92 9.01 -6.37
CA THR A 943 17.33 7.76 -6.88
C THR A 943 17.54 6.60 -5.91
N ALA A 944 18.76 6.44 -5.38
CA ALA A 944 19.04 5.42 -4.37
C ALA A 944 18.21 5.62 -3.07
N LYS A 945 17.98 6.86 -2.62
CA LYS A 945 17.09 7.16 -1.50
C LYS A 945 15.64 6.76 -1.77
N PHE A 946 15.11 7.06 -2.95
CA PHE A 946 13.74 6.71 -3.33
C PHE A 946 13.51 5.19 -3.21
N PHE A 947 14.41 4.38 -3.77
CA PHE A 947 14.33 2.92 -3.61
C PHE A 947 14.64 2.43 -2.18
N CYS A 948 15.38 3.18 -1.36
CA CYS A 948 15.49 2.86 0.08
C CYS A 948 14.17 3.05 0.85
N ILE A 949 13.31 4.01 0.45
CA ILE A 949 11.96 4.14 1.01
C ILE A 949 11.14 2.91 0.62
N ASP A 950 11.20 2.52 -0.65
CA ASP A 950 10.51 1.34 -1.20
C ASP A 950 10.91 0.03 -0.48
N PHE A 951 12.21 -0.18 -0.19
CA PHE A 951 12.67 -1.30 0.63
C PHE A 951 12.19 -1.25 2.09
N ILE A 952 12.07 -0.06 2.70
CA ILE A 952 11.49 0.09 4.05
C ILE A 952 9.99 -0.24 4.05
N VAL A 953 9.24 0.24 3.06
CA VAL A 953 7.82 -0.09 2.89
C VAL A 953 7.63 -1.60 2.72
N THR A 954 8.52 -2.27 1.97
CA THR A 954 8.54 -3.74 1.85
C THR A 954 8.68 -4.42 3.21
N ILE A 955 9.68 -4.03 4.02
CA ILE A 955 9.94 -4.63 5.33
C ILE A 955 8.77 -4.40 6.30
N ILE A 956 8.18 -3.20 6.28
CA ILE A 956 7.01 -2.87 7.11
C ILE A 956 5.79 -3.71 6.69
N ASN A 957 5.56 -3.86 5.38
CA ASN A 957 4.50 -4.71 4.83
C ASN A 957 4.67 -6.18 5.24
N ASP A 958 5.89 -6.72 5.23
CA ASP A 958 6.17 -8.11 5.63
C ASP A 958 5.76 -8.37 7.10
N TYR A 959 5.91 -7.39 8.01
CA TYR A 959 5.42 -7.50 9.39
C TYR A 959 3.91 -7.24 9.53
N LEU A 960 3.37 -6.25 8.84
CA LEU A 960 1.94 -5.95 8.85
C LEU A 960 1.11 -7.10 8.27
N PHE A 961 1.65 -7.86 7.32
CA PHE A 961 1.01 -9.06 6.79
C PHE A 961 0.76 -10.11 7.87
N ILE A 962 1.74 -10.36 8.76
CA ILE A 962 1.57 -11.31 9.86
C ILE A 962 0.50 -10.82 10.83
N ILE A 963 0.49 -9.53 11.16
CA ILE A 963 -0.54 -8.93 12.02
C ILE A 963 -1.94 -9.12 11.40
N LEU A 964 -2.09 -8.81 10.10
CA LEU A 964 -3.35 -9.03 9.38
C LEU A 964 -3.75 -10.51 9.36
N PHE A 965 -2.82 -11.43 9.06
CA PHE A 965 -3.11 -12.86 8.96
C PHE A 965 -3.54 -13.47 10.29
N VAL A 966 -2.82 -13.17 11.38
CA VAL A 966 -3.19 -13.57 12.75
C VAL A 966 -4.54 -12.97 13.13
N PHE A 967 -4.76 -11.70 12.84
CA PHE A 967 -6.03 -11.02 13.11
C PHE A 967 -7.20 -11.66 12.34
N MET A 968 -7.08 -11.91 11.04
CA MET A 968 -8.14 -12.55 10.24
C MET A 968 -8.46 -13.97 10.72
N PHE A 969 -7.46 -14.71 11.21
CA PHE A 969 -7.65 -16.02 11.83
C PHE A 969 -8.39 -15.93 13.18
N LEU A 970 -7.99 -15.02 14.08
CA LEU A 970 -8.68 -14.76 15.35
C LEU A 970 -10.14 -14.33 15.11
N MET A 971 -10.36 -13.47 14.12
CA MET A 971 -11.68 -13.02 13.69
C MET A 971 -12.45 -14.06 12.85
N LYS A 972 -11.93 -15.29 12.69
CA LYS A 972 -12.54 -16.42 11.94
C LYS A 972 -12.99 -16.08 10.52
N SER A 973 -12.42 -15.05 9.89
CA SER A 973 -12.95 -14.46 8.67
C SER A 973 -12.25 -14.99 7.42
N PHE A 974 -12.54 -16.25 7.10
CA PHE A 974 -11.89 -16.98 6.02
C PHE A 974 -12.32 -16.52 4.62
N LEU A 975 -13.57 -16.06 4.41
CA LEU A 975 -14.02 -15.62 3.09
C LEU A 975 -13.30 -14.35 2.61
N PRO A 976 -13.17 -13.26 3.40
CA PRO A 976 -12.40 -12.10 2.97
C PRO A 976 -10.91 -12.40 2.78
N ALA A 977 -10.33 -13.34 3.53
CA ALA A 977 -8.95 -13.80 3.31
C ALA A 977 -8.81 -14.46 1.93
N LEU A 978 -9.75 -15.33 1.56
CA LEU A 978 -9.83 -15.91 0.22
C LEU A 978 -10.06 -14.83 -0.85
N MET A 979 -10.95 -13.86 -0.61
CA MET A 979 -11.19 -12.74 -1.54
C MET A 979 -9.91 -11.92 -1.78
N ILE A 980 -9.19 -11.58 -0.70
CA ILE A 980 -7.89 -10.91 -0.77
C ILE A 980 -6.91 -11.70 -1.64
N ILE A 981 -6.74 -13.00 -1.37
CA ILE A 981 -5.81 -13.88 -2.11
C ILE A 981 -6.18 -13.95 -3.60
N CYS A 982 -7.47 -14.08 -3.92
CA CYS A 982 -7.94 -14.09 -5.31
C CYS A 982 -7.67 -12.77 -6.04
N ILE A 983 -7.89 -11.61 -5.41
CA ILE A 983 -7.58 -10.32 -6.06
C ILE A 983 -6.05 -10.15 -6.18
N CYS A 984 -5.25 -10.62 -5.21
CA CYS A 984 -3.79 -10.64 -5.34
C CYS A 984 -3.31 -11.48 -6.53
N PHE A 985 -3.88 -12.66 -6.76
CA PHE A 985 -3.57 -13.50 -7.92
C PHE A 985 -3.99 -12.85 -9.24
N ALA A 986 -5.16 -12.24 -9.31
CA ALA A 986 -5.61 -11.53 -10.51
C ALA A 986 -4.71 -10.33 -10.85
N VAL A 987 -4.30 -9.54 -9.85
CA VAL A 987 -3.35 -8.43 -10.02
C VAL A 987 -1.95 -8.93 -10.41
N ALA A 988 -1.51 -10.08 -9.87
CA ALA A 988 -0.27 -10.73 -10.31
C ALA A 988 -0.35 -11.19 -11.78
N TYR A 989 -1.45 -11.82 -12.20
CA TYR A 989 -1.65 -12.23 -13.60
C TYR A 989 -1.65 -11.03 -14.56
N ILE A 990 -2.39 -9.94 -14.26
CA ILE A 990 -2.39 -8.72 -15.09
C ILE A 990 -0.97 -8.12 -15.17
N SER A 991 -0.23 -8.11 -14.07
CA SER A 991 1.19 -7.67 -14.03
C SER A 991 2.06 -8.49 -14.98
N LEU A 992 1.88 -9.82 -15.02
CA LEU A 992 2.64 -10.74 -15.87
C LEU A 992 2.25 -10.64 -17.35
N ASP A 993 0.97 -10.43 -17.65
CA ASP A 993 0.50 -10.12 -19.00
C ASP A 993 1.09 -8.80 -19.50
N VAL A 994 1.05 -7.73 -18.69
CA VAL A 994 1.67 -6.44 -19.01
C VAL A 994 3.18 -6.59 -19.23
N PHE A 995 3.88 -7.39 -18.42
CA PHE A 995 5.28 -7.72 -18.66
C PHE A 995 5.49 -8.39 -20.03
N ASN A 996 4.72 -9.43 -20.35
CA ASN A 996 4.86 -10.18 -21.60
C ASN A 996 4.42 -9.42 -22.86
N LEU A 997 3.45 -8.51 -22.75
CA LEU A 997 2.84 -7.77 -23.86
C LEU A 997 3.52 -6.41 -24.11
N VAL A 998 4.09 -5.79 -23.06
CA VAL A 998 4.74 -4.47 -23.14
C VAL A 998 6.25 -4.58 -22.98
N VAL A 999 6.73 -5.14 -21.85
CA VAL A 999 8.16 -5.13 -21.48
C VAL A 999 9.01 -6.07 -22.33
N ALA A 1000 8.52 -7.31 -22.52
CA ALA A 1000 9.15 -8.34 -23.34
C ALA A 1000 8.77 -8.28 -24.83
N ARG A 1001 8.04 -7.23 -25.26
CA ARG A 1001 7.61 -7.06 -26.65
C ARG A 1001 8.82 -7.00 -27.58
N GLY A 1002 8.85 -7.91 -28.57
CA GLY A 1002 9.95 -8.05 -29.53
C GLY A 1002 11.25 -8.65 -28.96
N LYS A 1003 11.28 -9.12 -27.71
CA LYS A 1003 12.51 -9.60 -27.05
C LYS A 1003 12.35 -11.06 -26.59
N PRO A 1004 12.57 -12.05 -27.47
CA PRO A 1004 12.29 -13.46 -27.17
C PRO A 1004 13.14 -14.04 -26.04
N THR A 1005 14.30 -13.44 -25.73
CA THR A 1005 15.20 -13.87 -24.65
C THR A 1005 14.67 -13.62 -23.25
N ILE A 1006 13.84 -12.59 -23.06
CA ILE A 1006 13.24 -12.22 -21.75
C ILE A 1006 11.73 -12.50 -21.70
N LYS A 1007 11.13 -13.00 -22.79
CA LYS A 1007 9.71 -13.31 -22.84
C LYS A 1007 9.43 -14.60 -22.10
N LEU A 1008 8.47 -14.55 -21.19
CA LEU A 1008 8.14 -15.65 -20.30
C LEU A 1008 7.26 -16.68 -21.02
N PRO A 1009 7.48 -18.00 -20.81
CA PRO A 1009 6.48 -19.00 -21.14
C PRO A 1009 5.20 -18.71 -20.34
N PHE A 1010 4.04 -18.73 -20.99
CA PHE A 1010 2.74 -18.45 -20.34
C PHE A 1010 2.44 -19.48 -19.23
N GLU A 1011 2.95 -20.70 -19.40
CA GLU A 1011 3.06 -21.76 -18.41
C GLU A 1011 3.59 -21.25 -17.07
N VAL A 1012 4.68 -20.47 -17.10
CA VAL A 1012 5.31 -19.89 -15.91
C VAL A 1012 4.44 -18.76 -15.36
N CYS A 1013 3.86 -17.93 -16.23
CA CYS A 1013 2.99 -16.82 -15.80
C CYS A 1013 1.74 -17.29 -15.04
N VAL A 1014 1.15 -18.43 -15.40
CA VAL A 1014 -0.02 -18.97 -14.67
C VAL A 1014 0.37 -19.69 -13.38
N VAL A 1015 1.46 -20.45 -13.38
CA VAL A 1015 1.82 -21.25 -12.20
C VAL A 1015 2.57 -20.42 -11.14
N PHE A 1016 3.41 -19.47 -11.55
CA PHE A 1016 4.29 -18.73 -10.63
C PHE A 1016 3.53 -17.98 -9.51
N PRO A 1017 2.43 -17.24 -9.77
CA PRO A 1017 1.66 -16.59 -8.70
C PRO A 1017 1.14 -17.58 -7.64
N VAL A 1018 0.69 -18.75 -8.06
CA VAL A 1018 0.04 -19.73 -7.17
C VAL A 1018 1.04 -20.61 -6.43
N PHE A 1019 2.13 -21.04 -7.07
CA PHE A 1019 3.07 -22.01 -6.49
C PHE A 1019 4.40 -21.40 -6.05
N TYR A 1020 4.83 -20.28 -6.63
CA TYR A 1020 6.05 -19.59 -6.22
C TYR A 1020 5.75 -18.37 -5.34
N GLN A 1021 4.98 -17.41 -5.85
CA GLN A 1021 4.73 -16.13 -5.18
C GLN A 1021 3.88 -16.33 -3.92
N CYS A 1022 2.77 -17.07 -4.00
CA CYS A 1022 1.96 -17.43 -2.84
C CYS A 1022 2.79 -18.16 -1.77
N PHE A 1023 3.54 -19.19 -2.16
CA PHE A 1023 4.34 -19.97 -1.22
C PHE A 1023 5.49 -19.15 -0.60
N THR A 1024 6.12 -18.27 -1.38
CA THR A 1024 7.13 -17.33 -0.88
C THR A 1024 6.53 -16.35 0.13
N THR A 1025 5.36 -15.78 -0.16
CA THR A 1025 4.70 -14.80 0.72
C THR A 1025 4.10 -15.44 1.97
N LEU A 1026 3.46 -16.60 1.87
CA LEU A 1026 2.83 -17.28 3.01
C LEU A 1026 3.83 -18.09 3.86
N PHE A 1027 4.80 -18.77 3.24
CA PHE A 1027 5.75 -19.62 3.95
C PHE A 1027 7.10 -18.92 4.11
N PHE A 1028 7.82 -18.59 3.03
CA PHE A 1028 9.20 -18.08 3.15
C PHE A 1028 9.30 -16.78 3.95
N ARG A 1029 8.41 -15.79 3.77
CA ARG A 1029 8.45 -14.53 4.56
C ARG A 1029 8.16 -14.76 6.04
N ILE A 1030 7.16 -15.59 6.37
CA ILE A 1030 6.82 -15.90 7.77
C ILE A 1030 7.94 -16.69 8.44
N SER A 1031 8.46 -17.74 7.78
CA SER A 1031 9.64 -18.48 8.27
C SER A 1031 10.88 -17.60 8.39
N THR A 1032 11.08 -16.64 7.49
CA THR A 1032 12.17 -15.64 7.59
C THR A 1032 12.00 -14.77 8.81
N ILE A 1033 10.81 -14.24 9.07
CA ILE A 1033 10.57 -13.37 10.22
C ILE A 1033 10.78 -14.15 11.52
N ILE A 1034 10.29 -15.38 11.61
CA ILE A 1034 10.54 -16.28 12.75
C ILE A 1034 12.05 -16.51 12.91
N TYR A 1035 12.75 -16.98 11.87
CA TYR A 1035 14.22 -17.18 11.89
C TYR A 1035 14.98 -15.91 12.26
N THR A 1036 14.50 -14.75 11.82
CA THR A 1036 15.11 -13.45 12.08
C THR A 1036 15.05 -13.10 13.56
N TRP A 1037 13.88 -13.27 14.19
CA TRP A 1037 13.68 -12.98 15.62
C TRP A 1037 14.22 -14.05 16.56
N THR A 1038 14.07 -15.35 16.25
CA THR A 1038 14.46 -16.43 17.16
C THR A 1038 15.93 -16.81 17.05
N TYR A 1039 16.56 -16.64 15.88
CA TYR A 1039 17.94 -17.07 15.64
C TYR A 1039 18.87 -15.96 15.19
N TYR A 1040 18.52 -15.21 14.14
CA TYR A 1040 19.44 -14.25 13.51
C TYR A 1040 19.79 -13.08 14.44
N VAL A 1041 18.79 -12.35 14.95
CA VAL A 1041 19.02 -11.18 15.80
C VAL A 1041 19.68 -11.52 17.16
N PRO A 1042 19.30 -12.61 17.88
CA PRO A 1042 19.92 -12.92 19.17
C PRO A 1042 21.34 -13.50 19.04
N PHE A 1043 21.54 -14.46 18.11
CA PHE A 1043 22.77 -15.28 18.07
C PHE A 1043 23.72 -14.93 16.92
N VAL A 1044 23.21 -14.49 15.75
CA VAL A 1044 24.08 -14.08 14.63
C VAL A 1044 24.54 -12.63 14.82
N ARG A 1045 25.40 -12.44 15.82
CA ARG A 1045 26.10 -11.18 16.06
C ARG A 1045 26.92 -10.81 14.82
N ASN A 1046 26.63 -9.65 14.24
CA ASN A 1046 27.33 -9.17 13.06
C ASN A 1046 28.76 -8.70 13.41
N ASN A 1047 29.73 -9.17 12.63
CA ASN A 1047 31.14 -9.04 12.93
C ASN A 1047 31.70 -7.60 12.86
N VAL A 1048 32.91 -7.45 13.38
CA VAL A 1048 33.60 -6.17 13.51
C VAL A 1048 33.94 -5.63 12.11
N LYS A 1049 33.44 -4.42 11.80
CA LYS A 1049 33.74 -3.70 10.54
C LYS A 1049 35.23 -3.68 10.22
N ILE A 1050 35.62 -3.78 8.95
CA ILE A 1050 37.05 -3.79 8.55
C ILE A 1050 37.78 -2.57 9.13
N LYS A 1051 37.24 -1.35 9.01
CA LYS A 1051 37.78 -0.16 9.73
C LYS A 1051 37.95 -0.36 11.26
N LYS A 1052 37.00 -1.01 11.95
CA LYS A 1052 37.12 -1.28 13.39
C LYS A 1052 38.14 -2.39 13.72
N ARG A 1053 38.41 -3.28 12.76
CA ARG A 1053 39.43 -4.33 12.86
C ARG A 1053 40.84 -3.77 12.68
N ALA A 1054 41.01 -2.88 11.69
CA ALA A 1054 42.23 -2.12 11.46
C ALA A 1054 42.62 -1.25 12.68
N LEU A 1055 41.64 -0.52 13.27
CA LEU A 1055 41.82 0.21 14.55
C LEU A 1055 42.21 -0.66 15.74
N LYS A 1056 42.13 -1.99 15.61
CA LYS A 1056 42.54 -2.97 16.63
C LYS A 1056 43.76 -3.79 16.20
N LYS A 1057 44.36 -3.48 15.04
CA LYS A 1057 45.42 -4.25 14.37
C LYS A 1057 45.10 -5.75 14.28
N ASN A 1058 43.81 -6.07 14.10
CA ASN A 1058 43.26 -7.42 14.02
C ASN A 1058 42.63 -7.60 12.63
N ILE A 1059 43.46 -7.57 11.59
CA ILE A 1059 43.10 -7.98 10.24
C ILE A 1059 44.10 -9.06 9.86
N SER A 1060 43.58 -10.21 9.45
CA SER A 1060 44.36 -11.33 8.93
C SER A 1060 45.00 -10.93 7.60
N TYR A 1061 46.31 -11.14 7.46
CA TYR A 1061 47.01 -10.96 6.20
C TYR A 1061 46.66 -12.10 5.22
N MET A 1062 47.01 -11.94 3.94
CA MET A 1062 46.63 -12.86 2.88
C MET A 1062 47.87 -13.21 2.05
N THR A 1063 48.24 -14.48 2.03
CA THR A 1063 49.44 -14.94 1.32
C THR A 1063 49.15 -15.02 -0.18
N MET A 1064 50.09 -14.56 -1.01
CA MET A 1064 49.96 -14.51 -2.47
C MET A 1064 51.35 -14.66 -3.10
N SER A 1065 51.95 -15.84 -2.87
CA SER A 1065 53.37 -16.17 -3.14
C SER A 1065 53.87 -15.78 -4.53
N ASP A 1066 52.97 -15.82 -5.50
CA ASP A 1066 53.29 -15.66 -6.93
C ASP A 1066 53.53 -14.18 -7.32
N ILE A 1067 53.30 -13.24 -6.39
CA ILE A 1067 53.46 -11.78 -6.59
C ILE A 1067 54.04 -11.08 -5.35
N ILE A 1068 53.53 -11.38 -4.15
CA ILE A 1068 53.72 -10.56 -2.93
C ILE A 1068 54.21 -11.45 -1.78
N THR A 1069 55.33 -11.06 -1.13
CA THR A 1069 55.85 -11.79 0.03
C THR A 1069 54.93 -11.64 1.25
N GLU A 1070 55.01 -12.56 2.21
CA GLU A 1070 54.26 -12.48 3.47
C GLU A 1070 54.48 -11.14 4.19
N MET A 1071 55.75 -10.72 4.32
CA MET A 1071 56.17 -9.42 4.84
C MET A 1071 55.55 -8.23 4.07
N ASP A 1072 55.37 -8.33 2.75
CA ASP A 1072 54.74 -7.25 1.97
C ASP A 1072 53.22 -7.21 2.16
N SER A 1073 52.57 -8.36 2.38
CA SER A 1073 51.18 -8.38 2.85
C SER A 1073 51.04 -7.80 4.26
N GLU A 1074 51.99 -8.05 5.17
CA GLU A 1074 51.99 -7.43 6.50
C GLU A 1074 52.11 -5.91 6.42
N LYS A 1075 53.04 -5.38 5.61
CA LYS A 1075 53.15 -3.93 5.32
C LYS A 1075 51.84 -3.37 4.78
N ALA A 1076 51.21 -4.06 3.82
CA ALA A 1076 49.93 -3.63 3.24
C ALA A 1076 48.81 -3.56 4.30
N ILE A 1077 48.76 -4.48 5.27
CA ILE A 1077 47.81 -4.44 6.40
C ILE A 1077 48.18 -3.41 7.48
N ALA A 1078 49.48 -3.15 7.70
CA ALA A 1078 49.94 -2.06 8.55
C ALA A 1078 49.46 -0.70 8.02
N ASN A 1079 49.53 -0.47 6.70
CA ASN A 1079 49.02 0.74 6.06
C ASN A 1079 47.49 0.92 6.30
N VAL A 1080 46.69 -0.15 6.24
CA VAL A 1080 45.24 -0.09 6.60
C VAL A 1080 45.04 0.39 8.04
N SER A 1081 45.91 -0.06 8.95
CA SER A 1081 45.86 0.29 10.37
C SER A 1081 46.22 1.77 10.59
N ASP A 1082 47.32 2.23 10.01
CA ASP A 1082 47.77 3.63 10.07
C ASP A 1082 46.74 4.61 9.46
N ILE A 1083 46.15 4.27 8.30
CA ILE A 1083 45.03 5.01 7.72
C ILE A 1083 43.84 5.06 8.68
N SER A 1084 43.60 3.96 9.38
CA SER A 1084 42.47 3.86 10.29
C SER A 1084 42.62 4.77 11.49
N ASP A 1085 43.82 4.79 12.08
CA ASP A 1085 44.21 5.62 13.21
C ASP A 1085 44.25 7.11 12.81
N TYR A 1086 44.86 7.46 11.67
CA TYR A 1086 44.81 8.82 11.11
C TYR A 1086 43.36 9.32 10.94
N LEU A 1087 42.49 8.51 10.33
CA LEU A 1087 41.08 8.86 10.13
C LEU A 1087 40.26 8.88 11.44
N PHE A 1088 40.74 8.23 12.50
CA PHE A 1088 40.14 8.31 13.84
C PHE A 1088 40.56 9.60 14.54
N ASN A 1089 41.86 9.89 14.57
CA ASN A 1089 42.45 11.10 15.15
C ASN A 1089 41.90 12.37 14.48
N LYS A 1090 41.85 12.41 13.15
CA LYS A 1090 41.24 13.51 12.37
C LYS A 1090 39.76 13.73 12.71
N LYS A 1091 39.01 12.66 13.03
CA LYS A 1091 37.62 12.76 13.50
C LYS A 1091 37.53 13.28 14.94
N GLN A 1092 38.41 12.82 15.83
CA GLN A 1092 38.44 13.26 17.23
C GLN A 1092 38.84 14.74 17.35
N LEU A 1093 39.86 15.17 16.60
CA LEU A 1093 40.26 16.58 16.48
C LEU A 1093 39.11 17.45 15.97
N LYS A 1094 38.34 16.98 14.98
CA LYS A 1094 37.14 17.70 14.50
C LYS A 1094 36.02 17.77 15.55
N TYR A 1095 35.84 16.73 16.35
CA TYR A 1095 34.87 16.71 17.45
C TYR A 1095 35.27 17.67 18.58
N GLU A 1096 36.54 17.71 18.97
CA GLU A 1096 37.03 18.65 19.99
C GLU A 1096 37.05 20.10 19.46
N LYS A 1097 37.46 20.36 18.20
CA LYS A 1097 37.30 21.68 17.54
C LYS A 1097 35.82 22.14 17.57
N TRP A 1098 34.85 21.24 17.31
CA TRP A 1098 33.41 21.54 17.37
C TRP A 1098 32.89 21.78 18.79
N LYS A 1099 33.27 20.92 19.76
CA LYS A 1099 32.93 21.05 21.18
C LYS A 1099 33.47 22.37 21.76
N LEU A 1100 34.71 22.73 21.43
CA LEU A 1100 35.30 24.04 21.76
C LEU A 1100 34.52 25.20 21.14
N SER A 1101 34.02 25.07 19.90
CA SER A 1101 33.18 26.11 19.28
C SER A 1101 31.82 26.26 20.00
N ILE A 1102 31.22 25.17 20.50
CA ILE A 1102 30.01 25.24 21.32
C ILE A 1102 30.30 25.88 22.69
N PHE A 1103 31.42 25.55 23.34
CA PHE A 1103 31.82 26.19 24.59
C PHE A 1103 32.13 27.69 24.41
N LYS A 1104 32.71 28.10 23.27
CA LYS A 1104 32.86 29.53 22.91
C LYS A 1104 31.51 30.19 22.68
N ASN A 1105 30.67 29.67 21.80
CA ASN A 1105 29.35 30.23 21.50
C ASN A 1105 28.45 30.28 22.74
N LYS A 1106 28.59 29.34 23.68
CA LYS A 1106 27.91 29.40 24.98
C LYS A 1106 28.47 30.52 25.85
N LYS A 1107 29.79 30.61 26.06
CA LYS A 1107 30.40 31.74 26.80
C LYS A 1107 30.07 33.10 26.17
N GLU A 1108 29.99 33.20 24.86
CA GLU A 1108 29.58 34.43 24.16
C GLU A 1108 28.11 34.75 24.42
N LYS A 1109 27.18 33.77 24.34
CA LYS A 1109 25.78 33.96 24.73
C LYS A 1109 25.62 34.34 26.20
N ASP A 1110 26.33 33.68 27.11
CA ASP A 1110 26.32 33.97 28.54
C ASP A 1110 26.87 35.40 28.80
N SER A 1111 27.94 35.80 28.11
CA SER A 1111 28.49 37.16 28.19
C SER A 1111 27.58 38.24 27.60
N ASN A 1112 26.84 37.94 26.53
CA ASN A 1112 25.86 38.86 25.93
C ASN A 1112 24.58 38.94 26.76
N GLN A 1113 24.18 37.86 27.44
CA GLN A 1113 23.13 37.91 28.47
C GLN A 1113 23.57 38.76 29.67
N ASN A 1114 24.82 38.65 30.13
CA ASN A 1114 25.34 39.50 31.20
C ASN A 1114 25.42 40.97 30.77
N LYS A 1115 25.96 41.29 29.59
CA LYS A 1115 25.93 42.67 29.04
C LYS A 1115 24.50 43.22 28.89
N ASN A 1116 23.52 42.37 28.54
CA ASN A 1116 22.12 42.78 28.46
C ASN A 1116 21.45 42.91 29.84
N LYS A 1117 21.94 42.23 30.88
CA LYS A 1117 21.59 42.50 32.28
C LYS A 1117 22.18 43.83 32.74
N GLU A 1118 23.48 44.05 32.54
CA GLU A 1118 24.17 45.30 32.90
C GLU A 1118 23.55 46.52 32.19
N ASN A 1119 23.17 46.39 30.91
CA ASN A 1119 22.44 47.43 30.17
C ASN A 1119 20.97 47.63 30.61
N LYS A 1120 20.35 46.66 31.29
CA LYS A 1120 19.05 46.85 31.96
C LYS A 1120 19.22 47.47 33.34
N GLU A 1121 20.23 47.07 34.11
CA GLU A 1121 20.51 47.62 35.43
C GLU A 1121 21.03 49.07 35.37
N SER A 1122 21.83 49.43 34.36
CA SER A 1122 22.26 50.82 34.14
C SER A 1122 21.09 51.75 33.79
N LYS A 1123 20.18 51.29 32.90
CA LYS A 1123 18.93 52.00 32.56
C LYS A 1123 17.96 52.09 33.74
N ASN A 1124 17.86 51.05 34.57
CA ASN A 1124 17.05 51.09 35.78
C ASN A 1124 17.66 52.02 36.85
N LYS A 1125 19.00 52.06 37.00
CA LYS A 1125 19.67 53.03 37.89
C LYS A 1125 19.46 54.48 37.44
N THR A 1126 19.50 54.77 36.13
CA THR A 1126 19.18 56.12 35.61
C THR A 1126 17.71 56.50 35.78
N LYS A 1127 16.77 55.55 35.79
CA LYS A 1127 15.37 55.85 36.19
C LYS A 1127 15.22 56.05 37.70
N LYS A 1128 15.86 55.22 38.55
CA LYS A 1128 15.70 55.31 40.02
C LYS A 1128 16.21 56.64 40.59
N TYR A 1129 17.38 57.10 40.12
CA TYR A 1129 17.94 58.42 40.45
C TYR A 1129 17.11 59.63 39.97
N LYS A 1130 16.04 59.42 39.20
CA LYS A 1130 15.08 60.47 38.80
C LYS A 1130 13.70 60.36 39.47
N VAL A 1131 13.53 59.41 40.39
CA VAL A 1131 12.28 59.20 41.15
C VAL A 1131 12.50 59.37 42.65
N GLU A 1132 13.66 58.98 43.19
CA GLU A 1132 13.98 59.10 44.64
C GLU A 1132 14.26 60.53 45.14
N ASN A 1133 13.87 61.55 44.37
CA ASN A 1133 14.04 62.98 44.72
C ASN A 1133 12.72 63.77 44.81
N ASN A 1134 11.57 63.12 44.55
CA ASN A 1134 10.24 63.65 44.85
C ASN A 1134 9.57 62.75 45.90
N GLU A 1135 8.51 63.26 46.54
CA GLU A 1135 7.60 62.49 47.42
C GLU A 1135 8.23 61.91 48.70
N LYS A 1136 8.98 62.77 49.41
CA LYS A 1136 8.76 62.89 50.87
C LYS A 1136 7.42 63.60 51.11
N HIS A 1137 6.31 62.89 50.97
CA HIS A 1137 5.03 63.24 51.60
C HIS A 1137 4.08 62.04 51.56
N ASN A 1138 3.73 61.51 52.73
CA ASN A 1138 2.49 60.76 52.91
C ASN A 1138 1.31 61.76 52.76
N ASP A 1139 0.07 61.39 52.44
CA ASP A 1139 -0.76 60.47 53.25
C ASP A 1139 -2.12 60.14 52.59
N ILE A 1140 -2.84 59.16 53.19
CA ILE A 1140 -4.32 59.06 53.30
C ILE A 1140 -5.20 58.62 52.09
N VAL A 1141 -5.90 57.49 52.32
CA VAL A 1141 -7.28 57.11 51.90
C VAL A 1141 -7.63 56.66 50.45
N ASN A 1142 -7.71 55.33 50.30
CA ASN A 1142 -8.93 54.49 50.09
C ASN A 1142 -9.87 54.61 48.85
N TYR A 1143 -10.28 53.41 48.39
CA TYR A 1143 -11.53 53.01 47.67
C TYR A 1143 -11.84 53.35 46.19
N ASN A 1144 -11.91 52.26 45.40
CA ASN A 1144 -12.96 51.84 44.44
C ASN A 1144 -13.32 52.60 43.13
N LYS A 1145 -13.49 51.74 42.10
CA LYS A 1145 -14.59 51.65 41.11
C LYS A 1145 -14.53 52.36 39.73
N ASP A 1146 -14.91 51.52 38.75
CA ASP A 1146 -15.80 51.75 37.60
C ASP A 1146 -15.36 52.52 36.32
N ASN A 1147 -15.74 51.90 35.19
CA ASN A 1147 -16.22 52.46 33.91
C ASN A 1147 -15.24 53.07 32.86
N LEU A 1148 -15.16 52.32 31.74
CA LEU A 1148 -15.32 52.76 30.33
C LEU A 1148 -16.10 54.09 30.14
N PRO A 1149 -15.89 54.87 29.04
CA PRO A 1149 -16.02 54.34 27.67
C PRO A 1149 -15.35 55.05 26.46
N LYS A 1150 -15.27 54.33 25.31
CA LYS A 1150 -15.46 54.83 23.90
C LYS A 1150 -14.45 55.87 23.33
N ILE A 1151 -14.27 56.09 22.01
CA ILE A 1151 -14.41 55.32 20.73
C ILE A 1151 -13.59 56.07 19.63
N CYS A 1152 -13.56 55.55 18.40
CA CYS A 1152 -12.89 56.03 17.15
C CYS A 1152 -11.49 55.43 16.89
N ILE A 1153 -11.24 54.59 15.87
CA ILE A 1153 -11.47 54.72 14.39
C ILE A 1153 -10.45 55.74 13.83
N GLU A 1154 -9.54 55.43 12.89
CA GLU A 1154 -9.66 54.62 11.65
C GLU A 1154 -8.27 54.11 11.15
N ASN A 1155 -8.24 52.97 10.41
CA ASN A 1155 -7.26 52.51 9.39
C ASN A 1155 -5.72 52.49 9.68
N GLU A 1156 -4.86 51.62 9.10
CA GLU A 1156 -5.00 50.57 8.08
C GLU A 1156 -3.81 49.56 8.11
N ASN A 1157 -3.88 48.50 7.28
CA ASN A 1157 -2.78 47.64 6.79
C ASN A 1157 -2.10 46.61 7.75
N GLU A 1158 -2.66 45.39 7.71
CA GLU A 1158 -1.98 44.07 7.62
C GLU A 1158 -0.58 43.84 8.25
N GLU A 1159 -0.54 43.13 9.38
CA GLU A 1159 0.60 42.27 9.77
C GLU A 1159 0.22 40.77 9.67
N PRO A 1160 1.12 39.87 9.20
CA PRO A 1160 0.85 38.44 9.14
C PRO A 1160 1.05 37.76 10.51
N GLN A 1161 0.08 36.95 10.94
CA GLN A 1161 0.14 36.23 12.21
C GLN A 1161 1.19 35.10 12.23
N ILE A 1162 1.99 35.07 13.30
CA ILE A 1162 2.70 33.88 13.78
C ILE A 1162 1.84 33.20 14.84
N ILE A 1163 1.65 31.88 14.71
CA ILE A 1163 1.13 30.91 15.72
C ILE A 1163 1.27 29.54 15.01
N GLU A 1164 2.16 28.60 15.38
CA GLU A 1164 2.20 27.78 16.62
C GLU A 1164 0.80 27.24 16.97
N ILE A 1165 0.47 25.95 16.93
CA ILE A 1165 1.27 24.73 17.15
C ILE A 1165 0.44 23.49 16.67
N ILE A 1166 1.14 22.40 16.31
CA ILE A 1166 0.72 20.97 16.25
C ILE A 1166 -0.78 20.63 16.07
N ASP A 1167 -1.09 19.96 14.95
CA ASP A 1167 -1.69 18.60 14.90
C ASP A 1167 -1.21 17.87 13.61
#